data_AF-A0A936BWT2-F1
#
_entry.id   AF-A0A936BWT2-F1
#
_cell.length_a   1.000
_cell.length_b   1.000
_cell.length_c   1.000
_cell.angle_alpha   90.00
_cell.angle_beta   90.00
_cell.angle_gamma   90.00
#
_symmetry.space_group_name_H-M   'P 1'
#
loop_
_entity.id
_entity.type
_entity.pdbx_description
1 polymer ?
#
loop_
_entity_poly.entity_id
_entity_poly.type
_entity_poly.pdbx_seq_one_letter_code
_entity_poly.pdbx_strand_id
1 'polypeptide(L)'
;MFALNPRCGRPPVAPARLVLVLGLMNAGPACDCGGQDGITQLVPKVEVVPSALDFGQVPLGARKRLSLRVRNVGTGDLTISSLRTAAPFAVDGGSSVLRPGGQLTLDVRFDPTSSDPASASLQVDTDDPEHPTTTVGLAGVGVAGTLSVRPAEVSFVSTRLGTERVRELVLSNTGIEELAGEIVPEGFDRPEHFALSSLPSFLERGTFGVPALSSTVLDFTYRPLAAGEDSGRVRFEFCGERCGVEVVVDASAAAAGVRLVPSVVDFGAFAIGEKRTQPLLVENTGAQPVQVTDVTTRGGSELSVVLPSSLPATIEPEASLLLRVELTPSSALPFQGEVVVVTTDAAVGTLSAEVFGEGQGPLFLVTPSMLAFGVERSAGVYTRKLLLLNGGSQEVFVGGLAMTGDSAFSVSQAPGLPARLGAGESVTIDVAFAPTAVAEHTATLVVASDDPEHPSVEVPISGAMSDRVCELELAPERVNFGLLPPSFVRRQSATLTNMGTDTCRLLSGRFRAPIDPAVSLLQDPFPTTIAPGGSLRVDFQYAPTEMAEAKARYVILTDDPVFPERPISILGSSEGYVDIFTKPEFIDFGPARPGCAVPAREVRVFNAGSLQAFIESITLTSTTTQEIHVVTSPSIPAPLPSGGFTTIAVDYVPTDIGRDDTELEIKIRDLPYPFIVPIHGEGVSAPKVVDTFEQADKELVDVLFVIDDSCSMYDDQNELAANFARFIAQASVRKVDFRIGITTTTLEPIPGMLRGDVLSASTPDLDSAFRAQAAVGVGGSGLERGLDAMRAALSLAAQGTPPNAGLLREDAGLVVIIVSDEDDQSSAPPLLYYNDLRGRPDGEVVTAMITGGPTGCFRRNGSQALPAPEYETFKDLSGGVGELICSDWAQTLANVGDAAFTLRRAFGLSRPVDTREPVTVRVNGATAPLSSYGFDAVENRVVFDVAPVEGSTITIEFTPACS
;
A
#
# COMPACT_ATOMS: atom_id res chain seq x y z
N MET A 1 39.17 -48.25 45.07
CA MET A 1 39.12 -47.99 46.53
C MET A 1 37.80 -47.29 46.87
N PHE A 2 37.51 -47.14 48.15
CA PHE A 2 36.43 -46.34 48.80
C PHE A 2 36.07 -45.04 48.06
N ALA A 3 34.80 -44.58 47.94
CA ALA A 3 33.71 -44.39 48.94
C ALA A 3 34.02 -43.21 49.92
N LEU A 4 33.08 -42.39 50.43
CA LEU A 4 31.64 -42.51 50.77
C LEU A 4 30.82 -41.28 50.23
N ASN A 5 29.47 -41.18 50.17
CA ASN A 5 28.33 -41.46 51.11
C ASN A 5 28.34 -40.51 52.36
N PRO A 6 27.22 -40.19 53.08
CA PRO A 6 25.79 -40.52 52.88
C PRO A 6 24.73 -39.40 53.20
N ARG A 7 23.44 -39.63 52.83
CA ARG A 7 22.25 -39.64 53.74
C ARG A 7 20.92 -39.84 52.95
N CYS A 8 19.84 -40.27 53.63
CA CYS A 8 18.61 -40.78 52.98
C CYS A 8 17.31 -40.41 53.73
N GLY A 9 16.17 -40.41 53.02
CA GLY A 9 14.80 -40.31 53.55
C GLY A 9 13.83 -41.24 52.80
N ARG A 10 13.04 -42.05 53.55
CA ARG A 10 12.22 -43.21 53.13
C ARG A 10 10.70 -42.91 53.32
N PRO A 11 9.75 -43.83 53.05
CA PRO A 11 9.56 -44.89 52.02
C PRO A 11 8.07 -44.83 51.51
N PRO A 12 7.31 -45.92 51.23
CA PRO A 12 7.56 -47.30 50.70
C PRO A 12 6.81 -47.50 49.35
N VAL A 13 6.50 -48.67 48.76
CA VAL A 13 6.77 -50.12 48.97
C VAL A 13 7.23 -50.71 47.61
N ALA A 14 7.77 -51.91 47.52
CA ALA A 14 9.21 -52.13 47.45
C ALA A 14 9.52 -53.41 46.63
N PRO A 15 10.01 -53.32 45.38
CA PRO A 15 10.28 -54.49 44.53
C PRO A 15 11.58 -55.21 44.91
N ALA A 16 11.68 -56.52 44.62
CA ALA A 16 12.89 -57.34 44.68
C ALA A 16 12.88 -58.38 43.52
N ARG A 17 13.95 -58.79 42.81
CA ARG A 17 15.44 -58.68 42.91
C ARG A 17 16.15 -59.90 43.52
N LEU A 18 17.17 -60.36 42.78
CA LEU A 18 18.38 -61.10 43.19
C LEU A 18 18.35 -62.65 43.27
N VAL A 19 19.56 -63.21 43.28
CA VAL A 19 19.98 -64.62 43.16
C VAL A 19 20.79 -64.99 44.41
N LEU A 20 20.61 -66.19 45.01
CA LEU A 20 21.71 -67.06 45.50
C LEU A 20 21.28 -68.41 46.17
N VAL A 21 22.11 -69.44 45.94
CA VAL A 21 22.60 -70.50 46.88
C VAL A 21 21.70 -71.69 47.34
N LEU A 22 22.32 -72.89 47.30
CA LEU A 22 21.93 -74.22 47.84
C LEU A 22 20.55 -74.80 47.41
N GLY A 23 20.29 -76.13 47.47
CA GLY A 23 21.16 -77.28 47.75
C GLY A 23 20.45 -78.44 48.48
N LEU A 24 20.62 -79.68 47.97
CA LEU A 24 20.23 -81.01 48.53
C LEU A 24 18.79 -81.57 48.27
N MET A 25 18.76 -82.75 47.62
CA MET A 25 18.04 -84.01 47.95
C MET A 25 16.55 -83.96 48.36
N ASN A 26 15.62 -84.72 47.77
CA ASN A 26 15.60 -86.16 47.45
C ASN A 26 14.81 -86.43 46.15
N ALA A 27 15.17 -87.36 45.25
CA ALA A 27 15.45 -88.81 45.36
C ALA A 27 14.18 -89.70 45.33
N GLY A 28 13.98 -90.36 44.20
CA GLY A 28 12.89 -91.33 43.89
C GLY A 28 13.15 -91.93 42.50
N PRO A 29 13.61 -93.19 42.37
CA PRO A 29 14.32 -93.63 41.16
C PRO A 29 13.47 -94.40 40.13
N ALA A 30 13.82 -94.24 38.86
CA ALA A 30 13.51 -95.19 37.80
C ALA A 30 14.61 -95.16 36.71
N CYS A 31 15.46 -96.20 36.69
CA CYS A 31 16.24 -96.59 35.50
C CYS A 31 15.33 -97.37 34.53
N ASP A 32 15.64 -97.66 33.26
CA ASP A 32 16.79 -97.38 32.38
C ASP A 32 16.28 -97.36 30.92
N CYS A 33 17.13 -97.06 29.93
CA CYS A 33 16.75 -96.95 28.51
C CYS A 33 16.30 -98.28 27.87
N GLY A 34 15.27 -98.21 27.00
CA GLY A 34 14.64 -99.40 26.40
C GLY A 34 13.89 -99.22 25.07
N GLY A 35 14.17 -98.16 24.29
CA GLY A 35 13.87 -98.03 22.85
C GLY A 35 12.43 -98.22 22.33
N GLN A 36 11.82 -97.15 21.81
CA GLN A 36 10.83 -97.23 20.73
C GLN A 36 11.04 -96.10 19.71
N ASP A 37 10.84 -96.41 18.43
CA ASP A 37 11.02 -95.49 17.31
C ASP A 37 9.88 -94.46 17.24
N GLY A 38 10.05 -93.34 17.94
CA GLY A 38 9.20 -92.16 17.79
C GLY A 38 9.45 -91.44 16.47
N ILE A 39 8.90 -91.97 15.37
CA ILE A 39 8.91 -91.32 14.05
C ILE A 39 8.36 -89.89 14.14
N THR A 40 9.25 -88.90 14.01
CA THR A 40 8.89 -87.49 14.06
C THR A 40 8.09 -87.16 12.81
N GLN A 41 6.77 -87.00 12.95
CA GLN A 41 5.90 -86.72 11.82
C GLN A 41 6.26 -85.36 11.22
N LEU A 42 6.79 -85.38 9.99
CA LEU A 42 7.07 -84.18 9.22
C LEU A 42 5.72 -83.63 8.72
N VAL A 43 5.41 -82.38 9.05
CA VAL A 43 4.14 -81.72 8.69
C VAL A 43 4.46 -80.48 7.86
N PRO A 44 4.00 -80.38 6.61
CA PRO A 44 4.13 -79.14 5.83
C PRO A 44 3.19 -78.07 6.40
N LYS A 45 3.58 -76.80 6.31
CA LYS A 45 2.72 -75.68 6.73
C LYS A 45 2.91 -74.45 5.84
N VAL A 46 1.84 -73.93 5.28
CA VAL A 46 1.89 -72.80 4.34
C VAL A 46 1.72 -71.46 5.06
N GLU A 47 2.51 -70.47 4.63
CA GLU A 47 2.36 -69.06 4.97
C GLU A 47 2.33 -68.24 3.67
N VAL A 48 1.38 -67.31 3.55
CA VAL A 48 1.27 -66.39 2.40
C VAL A 48 1.39 -64.94 2.87
N VAL A 49 2.26 -64.16 2.21
CA VAL A 49 2.54 -62.76 2.59
C VAL A 49 2.65 -61.90 1.32
N PRO A 50 1.87 -60.81 1.18
CA PRO A 50 0.75 -60.39 2.04
C PRO A 50 -0.50 -61.28 1.88
N SER A 51 -1.48 -61.14 2.79
CA SER A 51 -2.78 -61.84 2.73
C SER A 51 -3.79 -61.21 1.76
N ALA A 52 -3.49 -60.01 1.23
CA ALA A 52 -4.25 -59.37 0.16
C ALA A 52 -3.33 -58.53 -0.74
N LEU A 53 -3.74 -58.33 -1.99
CA LEU A 53 -3.08 -57.48 -2.99
C LEU A 53 -4.09 -56.48 -3.56
N ASP A 54 -3.88 -55.20 -3.30
CA ASP A 54 -4.62 -54.10 -3.93
C ASP A 54 -3.78 -53.48 -5.04
N PHE A 55 -4.29 -53.57 -6.27
CA PHE A 55 -3.67 -53.02 -7.47
C PHE A 55 -4.02 -51.53 -7.66
N GLY A 56 -5.00 -50.99 -6.93
CA GLY A 56 -5.48 -49.62 -7.06
C GLY A 56 -6.06 -49.33 -8.45
N GLN A 57 -5.96 -48.07 -8.89
CA GLN A 57 -6.34 -47.68 -10.25
C GLN A 57 -5.31 -48.15 -11.29
N VAL A 58 -5.80 -48.73 -12.39
CA VAL A 58 -5.00 -49.19 -13.54
C VAL A 58 -5.76 -48.86 -14.83
N PRO A 59 -5.13 -48.30 -15.87
CA PRO A 59 -5.84 -47.95 -17.12
C PRO A 59 -6.48 -49.16 -17.82
N LEU A 60 -7.60 -48.96 -18.50
CA LEU A 60 -8.26 -50.02 -19.28
C LEU A 60 -7.30 -50.61 -20.33
N GLY A 61 -7.29 -51.95 -20.44
CA GLY A 61 -6.39 -52.71 -21.30
C GLY A 61 -4.92 -52.76 -20.84
N ALA A 62 -4.51 -51.91 -19.89
CA ALA A 62 -3.16 -51.93 -19.34
C ALA A 62 -2.99 -53.09 -18.34
N ARG A 63 -1.79 -53.25 -17.78
CA ARG A 63 -1.53 -54.26 -16.75
C ARG A 63 -0.62 -53.79 -15.64
N LYS A 64 -0.91 -54.28 -14.44
CA LYS A 64 -0.09 -54.09 -13.24
C LYS A 64 0.21 -55.45 -12.60
N ARG A 65 1.44 -55.62 -12.10
CA ARG A 65 1.91 -56.81 -11.38
C ARG A 65 2.16 -56.47 -9.91
N LEU A 66 1.86 -57.41 -9.03
CA LEU A 66 2.24 -57.39 -7.62
C LEU A 66 2.67 -58.81 -7.22
N SER A 67 3.76 -58.91 -6.46
CA SER A 67 4.35 -60.20 -6.11
C SER A 67 3.86 -60.70 -4.74
N LEU A 68 3.33 -61.92 -4.72
CA LEU A 68 2.93 -62.66 -3.53
C LEU A 68 4.05 -63.63 -3.12
N ARG A 69 4.40 -63.71 -1.83
CA ARG A 69 5.34 -64.71 -1.32
C ARG A 69 4.61 -65.85 -0.64
N VAL A 70 4.89 -67.08 -1.06
CA VAL A 70 4.44 -68.32 -0.40
C VAL A 70 5.63 -68.97 0.27
N ARG A 71 5.51 -69.40 1.53
CA ARG A 71 6.60 -69.97 2.33
C ARG A 71 6.14 -71.27 2.98
N ASN A 72 7.07 -72.23 3.09
CA ASN A 72 6.87 -73.40 3.94
C ASN A 72 7.49 -73.13 5.31
N VAL A 73 6.65 -72.95 6.33
CA VAL A 73 7.03 -72.75 7.74
C VAL A 73 6.91 -74.03 8.57
N GLY A 74 6.58 -75.15 7.93
CA GLY A 74 6.49 -76.49 8.54
C GLY A 74 7.80 -77.26 8.59
N THR A 75 7.70 -78.54 8.94
CA THR A 75 8.82 -79.50 9.07
C THR A 75 8.87 -80.54 7.95
N GLY A 76 7.79 -80.71 7.17
CA GLY A 76 7.76 -81.53 5.95
C GLY A 76 7.79 -80.69 4.67
N ASP A 77 8.14 -81.30 3.54
CA ASP A 77 8.06 -80.67 2.21
C ASP A 77 6.58 -80.34 1.88
N LEU A 78 6.30 -79.10 1.49
CA LEU A 78 4.98 -78.56 1.16
C LEU A 78 4.76 -78.57 -0.36
N THR A 79 3.77 -79.31 -0.84
CA THR A 79 3.37 -79.35 -2.25
C THR A 79 2.26 -78.34 -2.52
N ILE A 80 2.56 -77.30 -3.30
CA ILE A 80 1.56 -76.47 -3.98
C ILE A 80 1.06 -77.29 -5.17
N SER A 81 -0.22 -77.65 -5.16
CA SER A 81 -0.85 -78.49 -6.19
C SER A 81 -1.52 -77.66 -7.30
N SER A 82 -2.06 -76.48 -6.96
CA SER A 82 -2.80 -75.63 -7.90
C SER A 82 -2.83 -74.17 -7.45
N LEU A 83 -2.89 -73.26 -8.43
CA LEU A 83 -3.07 -71.81 -8.25
C LEU A 83 -4.24 -71.38 -9.15
N ARG A 84 -5.28 -70.75 -8.60
CA ARG A 84 -6.46 -70.31 -9.37
C ARG A 84 -6.98 -68.96 -8.93
N THR A 85 -7.34 -68.11 -9.89
CA THR A 85 -8.10 -66.87 -9.66
C THR A 85 -9.00 -66.57 -10.87
N ALA A 86 -9.78 -65.48 -10.82
CA ALA A 86 -10.72 -65.10 -11.86
C ALA A 86 -10.30 -63.81 -12.57
N ALA A 87 -10.53 -63.74 -13.89
CA ALA A 87 -10.38 -62.52 -14.67
C ALA A 87 -11.22 -61.37 -14.06
N PRO A 88 -10.76 -60.11 -14.06
CA PRO A 88 -9.57 -59.57 -14.73
C PRO A 88 -8.21 -59.84 -14.04
N PHE A 89 -8.16 -60.67 -12.99
CA PHE A 89 -6.89 -61.07 -12.37
C PHE A 89 -6.34 -62.38 -12.98
N ALA A 90 -5.02 -62.54 -12.93
CA ALA A 90 -4.32 -63.77 -13.28
C ALA A 90 -3.07 -63.95 -12.40
N VAL A 91 -2.53 -65.17 -12.36
CA VAL A 91 -1.28 -65.49 -11.67
C VAL A 91 -0.40 -66.34 -12.59
N ASP A 92 0.87 -65.95 -12.74
CA ASP A 92 1.83 -66.71 -13.54
C ASP A 92 2.54 -67.72 -12.62
N GLY A 93 2.16 -69.01 -12.68
CA GLY A 93 2.70 -70.05 -11.80
C GLY A 93 2.15 -71.46 -12.08
N GLY A 94 2.61 -72.45 -11.32
CA GLY A 94 2.21 -73.86 -11.44
C GLY A 94 2.47 -74.64 -10.16
N SER A 95 2.35 -75.97 -10.21
CA SER A 95 2.65 -76.83 -9.06
C SER A 95 4.14 -76.81 -8.70
N SER A 96 4.44 -76.85 -7.40
CA SER A 96 5.78 -76.65 -6.86
C SER A 96 5.93 -77.30 -5.49
N VAL A 97 7.12 -77.82 -5.16
CA VAL A 97 7.41 -78.40 -3.85
C VAL A 97 8.40 -77.51 -3.11
N LEU A 98 8.01 -77.02 -1.94
CA LEU A 98 8.83 -76.18 -1.06
C LEU A 98 9.30 -76.99 0.13
N ARG A 99 10.62 -77.19 0.25
CA ARG A 99 11.25 -77.77 1.46
C ARG A 99 11.02 -76.88 2.69
N PRO A 100 11.12 -77.40 3.92
CA PRO A 100 11.10 -76.59 5.15
C PRO A 100 11.97 -75.33 5.07
N GLY A 101 11.41 -74.17 5.39
CA GLY A 101 12.05 -72.86 5.27
C GLY A 101 12.15 -72.30 3.84
N GLY A 102 11.75 -73.07 2.82
CA GLY A 102 11.72 -72.66 1.43
C GLY A 102 10.63 -71.64 1.10
N GLN A 103 10.84 -70.88 0.03
CA GLN A 103 9.93 -69.82 -0.41
C GLN A 103 9.79 -69.78 -1.93
N LEU A 104 8.58 -69.46 -2.39
CA LEU A 104 8.23 -69.13 -3.78
C LEU A 104 7.76 -67.68 -3.83
N THR A 105 8.06 -66.99 -4.93
CA THR A 105 7.44 -65.70 -5.25
C THR A 105 6.57 -65.91 -6.50
N LEU A 106 5.32 -65.48 -6.42
CA LEU A 106 4.32 -65.57 -7.48
C LEU A 106 4.01 -64.17 -7.98
N ASP A 107 4.05 -63.96 -9.29
CA ASP A 107 3.55 -62.72 -9.89
C ASP A 107 2.05 -62.84 -10.12
N VAL A 108 1.29 -62.04 -9.37
CA VAL A 108 -0.14 -61.84 -9.59
C VAL A 108 -0.30 -60.56 -10.41
N ARG A 109 -1.20 -60.59 -11.40
CA ARG A 109 -1.44 -59.46 -12.30
C ARG A 109 -2.91 -59.12 -12.43
N PHE A 110 -3.18 -57.86 -12.73
CA PHE A 110 -4.50 -57.29 -13.00
C PHE A 110 -4.47 -56.70 -14.42
N ASP A 111 -5.34 -57.21 -15.29
CA ASP A 111 -5.51 -56.82 -16.69
C ASP A 111 -6.98 -56.28 -16.89
N PRO A 112 -7.35 -55.07 -16.41
CA PRO A 112 -8.75 -54.59 -16.39
C PRO A 112 -9.33 -54.26 -17.77
N THR A 113 -10.62 -54.59 -17.98
CA THR A 113 -11.36 -54.36 -19.23
C THR A 113 -12.68 -53.58 -19.08
N SER A 114 -13.01 -53.11 -17.88
CA SER A 114 -14.06 -52.11 -17.63
C SER A 114 -13.65 -51.23 -16.45
N SER A 115 -14.31 -50.08 -16.29
CA SER A 115 -14.02 -49.11 -15.23
C SER A 115 -14.67 -49.44 -13.88
N ASP A 116 -15.28 -50.62 -13.75
CA ASP A 116 -15.89 -51.09 -12.52
C ASP A 116 -14.82 -51.52 -11.50
N PRO A 117 -15.06 -51.35 -10.18
CA PRO A 117 -14.23 -51.96 -9.15
C PRO A 117 -14.26 -53.49 -9.24
N ALA A 118 -13.09 -54.10 -9.44
CA ALA A 118 -12.91 -55.53 -9.56
C ALA A 118 -12.34 -56.12 -8.26
N SER A 119 -12.94 -57.21 -7.79
CA SER A 119 -12.46 -57.96 -6.62
C SER A 119 -12.52 -59.47 -6.87
N ALA A 120 -11.47 -60.19 -6.48
CA ALA A 120 -11.37 -61.63 -6.61
C ALA A 120 -10.62 -62.26 -5.41
N SER A 121 -10.42 -63.57 -5.46
CA SER A 121 -9.46 -64.25 -4.59
C SER A 121 -8.54 -65.15 -5.40
N LEU A 122 -7.30 -65.29 -4.95
CA LEU A 122 -6.33 -66.29 -5.42
C LEU A 122 -6.38 -67.47 -4.45
N GLN A 123 -6.78 -68.64 -4.95
CA GLN A 123 -6.73 -69.93 -4.26
C GLN A 123 -5.36 -70.58 -4.49
N VAL A 124 -4.74 -71.03 -3.40
CA VAL A 124 -3.48 -71.77 -3.35
C VAL A 124 -3.77 -73.12 -2.70
N ASP A 125 -3.89 -74.18 -3.50
CA ASP A 125 -4.22 -75.52 -3.02
C ASP A 125 -2.94 -76.27 -2.62
N THR A 126 -2.85 -76.77 -1.38
CA THR A 126 -1.63 -77.39 -0.83
C THR A 126 -1.89 -78.69 -0.07
N ASP A 127 -0.82 -79.37 0.38
CA ASP A 127 -0.86 -80.54 1.26
C ASP A 127 -0.67 -80.21 2.77
N ASP A 128 -0.74 -78.92 3.15
CA ASP A 128 -0.88 -78.50 4.56
C ASP A 128 -2.18 -79.10 5.15
N PRO A 129 -2.13 -79.95 6.21
CA PRO A 129 -3.33 -80.57 6.77
C PRO A 129 -4.28 -79.60 7.48
N GLU A 130 -3.81 -78.42 7.88
CA GLU A 130 -4.62 -77.35 8.47
C GLU A 130 -5.14 -76.37 7.39
N HIS A 131 -4.39 -76.18 6.30
CA HIS A 131 -4.70 -75.21 5.22
C HIS A 131 -4.63 -75.81 3.80
N PRO A 132 -5.43 -76.86 3.49
CA PRO A 132 -5.39 -77.53 2.18
C PRO A 132 -5.78 -76.62 1.00
N THR A 133 -6.50 -75.52 1.26
CA THR A 133 -6.56 -74.36 0.35
C THR A 133 -6.38 -73.09 1.18
N THR A 134 -5.40 -72.27 0.81
CA THR A 134 -5.21 -70.91 1.33
C THR A 134 -5.74 -69.89 0.33
N THR A 135 -6.30 -68.77 0.81
CA THR A 135 -6.83 -67.70 -0.05
C THR A 135 -6.15 -66.35 0.20
N VAL A 136 -5.92 -65.60 -0.88
CA VAL A 136 -5.40 -64.22 -0.87
C VAL A 136 -6.42 -63.33 -1.58
N GLY A 137 -6.81 -62.21 -0.95
CA GLY A 137 -7.76 -61.26 -1.54
C GLY A 137 -7.11 -60.40 -2.63
N LEU A 138 -7.82 -60.16 -3.74
CA LEU A 138 -7.36 -59.30 -4.84
C LEU A 138 -8.36 -58.16 -5.08
N ALA A 139 -7.87 -56.94 -5.27
CA ALA A 139 -8.69 -55.75 -5.56
C ALA A 139 -8.02 -54.83 -6.60
N GLY A 140 -8.80 -54.07 -7.35
CA GLY A 140 -8.32 -53.05 -8.29
C GLY A 140 -9.47 -52.37 -9.03
N VAL A 141 -9.21 -51.24 -9.69
CA VAL A 141 -10.21 -50.47 -10.43
C VAL A 141 -9.67 -50.10 -11.82
N GLY A 142 -10.47 -50.32 -12.87
CA GLY A 142 -10.14 -49.84 -14.21
C GLY A 142 -10.38 -48.33 -14.34
N VAL A 143 -9.50 -47.61 -15.06
CA VAL A 143 -9.74 -46.18 -15.39
C VAL A 143 -9.59 -45.92 -16.89
N ALA A 144 -10.48 -45.12 -17.46
CA ALA A 144 -10.29 -44.57 -18.80
C ALA A 144 -9.12 -43.56 -18.80
N GLY A 145 -8.55 -43.30 -19.97
CA GLY A 145 -7.44 -42.34 -20.12
C GLY A 145 -7.81 -40.93 -19.67
N THR A 146 -6.83 -40.17 -19.19
CA THR A 146 -7.00 -38.75 -18.86
C THR A 146 -6.62 -37.90 -20.06
N LEU A 147 -7.57 -37.09 -20.55
CA LEU A 147 -7.26 -35.97 -21.44
C LEU A 147 -6.63 -34.84 -20.61
N SER A 148 -5.53 -34.28 -21.09
CA SER A 148 -4.95 -33.04 -20.57
C SER A 148 -4.83 -32.05 -21.72
N VAL A 149 -5.22 -30.80 -21.50
CA VAL A 149 -5.07 -29.72 -22.49
C VAL A 149 -4.08 -28.70 -21.95
N ARG A 150 -3.14 -28.24 -22.79
CA ARG A 150 -2.12 -27.25 -22.43
C ARG A 150 -2.00 -26.15 -23.49
N PRO A 151 -1.95 -24.87 -23.10
CA PRO A 151 -2.27 -24.36 -21.76
C PRO A 151 -3.76 -24.56 -21.41
N ALA A 152 -4.10 -24.46 -20.12
CA ALA A 152 -5.49 -24.47 -19.64
C ALA A 152 -6.17 -23.08 -19.72
N GLU A 153 -5.38 -22.04 -19.97
CA GLU A 153 -5.80 -20.65 -20.10
C GLU A 153 -5.09 -20.07 -21.34
N VAL A 154 -5.82 -19.42 -22.24
CA VAL A 154 -5.28 -18.85 -23.48
C VAL A 154 -5.53 -17.35 -23.50
N SER A 155 -4.46 -16.56 -23.32
CA SER A 155 -4.58 -15.10 -23.33
C SER A 155 -4.06 -14.43 -24.61
N PHE A 156 -4.81 -13.44 -25.07
CA PHE A 156 -4.52 -12.62 -26.27
C PHE A 156 -4.56 -11.11 -25.98
N VAL A 157 -3.86 -10.67 -24.92
CA VAL A 157 -3.79 -9.23 -24.57
C VAL A 157 -3.35 -8.32 -25.72
N SER A 158 -3.99 -7.14 -25.79
CA SER A 158 -3.62 -6.00 -26.64
C SER A 158 -3.52 -6.34 -28.13
N THR A 159 -4.41 -7.17 -28.64
CA THR A 159 -4.41 -7.60 -30.04
C THR A 159 -4.97 -6.52 -30.96
N ARG A 160 -4.24 -6.23 -32.05
CA ARG A 160 -4.51 -5.14 -32.99
C ARG A 160 -5.71 -5.46 -33.88
N LEU A 161 -6.70 -4.55 -33.92
CA LEU A 161 -7.93 -4.72 -34.72
C LEU A 161 -7.66 -5.13 -36.18
N GLY A 162 -8.41 -6.11 -36.65
CA GLY A 162 -8.33 -6.69 -37.99
C GLY A 162 -7.18 -7.70 -38.20
N THR A 163 -6.18 -7.73 -37.32
CA THR A 163 -5.06 -8.69 -37.34
C THR A 163 -5.40 -9.97 -36.58
N GLU A 164 -4.76 -11.07 -36.96
CA GLU A 164 -4.92 -12.38 -36.32
C GLU A 164 -3.71 -12.73 -35.44
N ARG A 165 -3.95 -13.41 -34.33
CA ARG A 165 -2.93 -14.04 -33.49
C ARG A 165 -3.34 -15.49 -33.21
N VAL A 166 -2.35 -16.38 -33.19
CA VAL A 166 -2.55 -17.82 -32.99
C VAL A 166 -1.90 -18.27 -31.67
N ARG A 167 -2.51 -19.28 -31.03
CA ARG A 167 -2.00 -20.03 -29.88
C ARG A 167 -2.25 -21.52 -30.13
N GLU A 168 -1.23 -22.34 -29.89
CA GLU A 168 -1.35 -23.78 -29.97
C GLU A 168 -1.99 -24.34 -28.69
N LEU A 169 -3.03 -25.18 -28.85
CA LEU A 169 -3.60 -26.01 -27.80
C LEU A 169 -3.15 -27.45 -27.99
N VAL A 170 -2.35 -27.95 -27.06
CA VAL A 170 -1.84 -29.33 -27.06
C VAL A 170 -2.78 -30.21 -26.23
N LEU A 171 -3.58 -31.02 -26.92
CA LEU A 171 -4.43 -32.05 -26.33
C LEU A 171 -3.62 -33.34 -26.21
N SER A 172 -3.39 -33.83 -24.99
CA SER A 172 -2.59 -35.02 -24.69
C SER A 172 -3.43 -36.13 -24.06
N ASN A 173 -3.27 -37.36 -24.55
CA ASN A 173 -3.95 -38.56 -24.03
C ASN A 173 -2.93 -39.50 -23.38
N THR A 174 -3.01 -39.68 -22.07
CA THR A 174 -2.16 -40.62 -21.30
C THR A 174 -2.73 -42.04 -21.21
N GLY A 175 -3.92 -42.27 -21.76
CA GLY A 175 -4.52 -43.59 -21.90
C GLY A 175 -3.95 -44.39 -23.08
N ILE A 176 -4.20 -45.70 -23.07
CA ILE A 176 -3.76 -46.63 -24.12
C ILE A 176 -4.83 -46.95 -25.18
N GLU A 177 -5.99 -46.28 -25.09
CA GLU A 177 -7.03 -46.25 -26.11
C GLU A 177 -7.23 -44.80 -26.58
N GLU A 178 -7.84 -44.61 -27.76
CA GLU A 178 -8.12 -43.28 -28.31
C GLU A 178 -9.17 -42.53 -27.47
N LEU A 179 -8.89 -41.28 -27.11
CA LEU A 179 -9.87 -40.38 -26.51
C LEU A 179 -10.46 -39.50 -27.61
N ALA A 180 -11.75 -39.71 -27.90
CA ALA A 180 -12.52 -38.91 -28.83
C ALA A 180 -13.75 -38.30 -28.13
N GLY A 181 -14.20 -37.15 -28.61
CA GLY A 181 -15.25 -36.37 -27.94
C GLY A 181 -15.72 -35.17 -28.74
N GLU A 182 -16.56 -34.35 -28.12
CA GLU A 182 -17.08 -33.11 -28.70
C GLU A 182 -16.29 -31.88 -28.22
N ILE A 183 -16.19 -30.86 -29.07
CA ILE A 183 -15.64 -29.54 -28.74
C ILE A 183 -16.81 -28.57 -28.63
N VAL A 184 -16.92 -27.89 -27.49
CA VAL A 184 -18.04 -26.99 -27.17
C VAL A 184 -17.49 -25.63 -26.71
N PRO A 185 -17.45 -24.62 -27.60
CA PRO A 185 -17.21 -23.24 -27.21
C PRO A 185 -18.45 -22.64 -26.51
N GLU A 186 -18.25 -22.04 -25.34
CA GLU A 186 -19.31 -21.50 -24.49
C GLU A 186 -18.93 -20.11 -23.94
N GLY A 187 -19.92 -19.24 -23.74
CA GLY A 187 -19.74 -17.96 -23.03
C GLY A 187 -18.95 -16.89 -23.77
N PHE A 188 -18.75 -17.02 -25.09
CA PHE A 188 -18.15 -15.98 -25.93
C PHE A 188 -19.21 -14.98 -26.40
N ASP A 189 -19.03 -13.70 -26.05
CA ASP A 189 -19.94 -12.61 -26.46
C ASP A 189 -19.77 -12.19 -27.93
N ARG A 190 -18.55 -12.29 -28.48
CA ARG A 190 -18.21 -11.98 -29.88
C ARG A 190 -17.52 -13.16 -30.58
N PRO A 191 -18.20 -14.29 -30.77
CA PRO A 191 -17.59 -15.52 -31.30
C PRO A 191 -17.04 -15.37 -32.74
N GLU A 192 -17.48 -14.35 -33.49
CA GLU A 192 -16.92 -13.97 -34.80
C GLU A 192 -15.48 -13.44 -34.74
N HIS A 193 -14.97 -13.09 -33.56
CA HIS A 193 -13.57 -12.75 -33.34
C HIS A 193 -12.66 -14.00 -33.23
N PHE A 194 -13.20 -15.21 -33.24
CA PHE A 194 -12.46 -16.44 -32.90
C PHE A 194 -12.55 -17.52 -33.97
N ALA A 195 -11.54 -18.38 -34.03
CA ALA A 195 -11.53 -19.62 -34.80
C ALA A 195 -10.67 -20.69 -34.12
N LEU A 196 -10.99 -21.97 -34.38
CA LEU A 196 -10.23 -23.13 -33.89
C LEU A 196 -10.06 -24.10 -35.06
N SER A 197 -8.86 -24.60 -35.34
CA SER A 197 -8.57 -25.31 -36.60
C SER A 197 -9.35 -26.61 -36.85
N SER A 198 -9.98 -27.18 -35.83
CA SER A 198 -10.88 -28.34 -35.91
C SER A 198 -12.37 -28.00 -36.09
N LEU A 199 -12.76 -26.71 -36.13
CA LEU A 199 -14.15 -26.26 -36.25
C LEU A 199 -14.43 -25.63 -37.63
N PRO A 200 -15.56 -25.94 -38.28
CA PRO A 200 -15.97 -25.27 -39.53
C PRO A 200 -16.48 -23.84 -39.30
N SER A 201 -17.06 -23.58 -38.12
CA SER A 201 -17.36 -22.25 -37.58
C SER A 201 -17.27 -22.31 -36.04
N PHE A 202 -16.92 -21.20 -35.39
CA PHE A 202 -16.54 -21.23 -33.96
C PHE A 202 -17.71 -21.48 -32.97
N LEU A 203 -18.97 -21.37 -33.41
CA LEU A 203 -20.14 -21.73 -32.58
C LEU A 203 -20.68 -23.15 -32.86
N GLU A 204 -20.18 -23.85 -33.88
CA GLU A 204 -20.61 -25.22 -34.16
C GLU A 204 -19.88 -26.21 -33.25
N ARG A 205 -20.63 -27.16 -32.66
CA ARG A 205 -20.03 -28.28 -31.92
C ARG A 205 -19.14 -29.09 -32.86
N GLY A 206 -17.85 -29.14 -32.54
CA GLY A 206 -16.87 -29.94 -33.27
C GLY A 206 -16.70 -31.33 -32.67
N THR A 207 -15.81 -32.11 -33.28
CA THR A 207 -15.29 -33.34 -32.67
C THR A 207 -13.77 -33.27 -32.57
N PHE A 208 -13.20 -33.98 -31.60
CA PHE A 208 -11.76 -34.18 -31.48
C PHE A 208 -11.45 -35.68 -31.32
N GLY A 209 -10.21 -36.05 -31.67
CA GLY A 209 -9.64 -37.36 -31.44
C GLY A 209 -8.17 -37.24 -31.08
N VAL A 210 -7.75 -37.91 -30.01
CA VAL A 210 -6.34 -38.01 -29.58
C VAL A 210 -6.01 -39.50 -29.42
N PRO A 211 -5.24 -40.09 -30.35
CA PRO A 211 -4.85 -41.49 -30.27
C PRO A 211 -4.14 -41.84 -28.95
N ALA A 212 -4.16 -43.13 -28.62
CA ALA A 212 -3.48 -43.70 -27.46
C ALA A 212 -2.02 -43.20 -27.30
N LEU A 213 -1.64 -42.80 -26.08
CA LEU A 213 -0.30 -42.35 -25.71
C LEU A 213 0.28 -41.25 -26.63
N SER A 214 -0.55 -40.35 -27.13
CA SER A 214 -0.17 -39.33 -28.12
C SER A 214 -0.69 -37.93 -27.76
N SER A 215 -0.38 -36.94 -28.60
CA SER A 215 -0.91 -35.59 -28.50
C SER A 215 -1.28 -35.03 -29.86
N THR A 216 -2.37 -34.26 -29.89
CA THR A 216 -2.88 -33.52 -31.06
C THR A 216 -2.76 -32.03 -30.77
N VAL A 217 -2.35 -31.23 -31.76
CA VAL A 217 -2.29 -29.77 -31.65
C VAL A 217 -3.47 -29.15 -32.39
N LEU A 218 -4.14 -28.16 -31.79
CA LEU A 218 -5.16 -27.33 -32.42
C LEU A 218 -4.72 -25.87 -32.41
N ASP A 219 -4.96 -25.16 -33.50
CA ASP A 219 -4.64 -23.73 -33.61
C ASP A 219 -5.85 -22.91 -33.16
N PHE A 220 -5.75 -22.30 -31.98
CA PHE A 220 -6.73 -21.34 -31.51
C PHE A 220 -6.33 -19.94 -32.02
N THR A 221 -7.25 -19.28 -32.73
CA THR A 221 -7.00 -17.99 -33.40
C THR A 221 -7.94 -16.92 -32.87
N TYR A 222 -7.38 -15.76 -32.52
CA TYR A 222 -8.13 -14.55 -32.19
C TYR A 222 -7.87 -13.46 -33.25
N ARG A 223 -8.93 -12.86 -33.76
CA ARG A 223 -8.94 -11.82 -34.79
C ARG A 223 -10.04 -10.79 -34.50
N PRO A 224 -9.80 -9.80 -33.62
CA PRO A 224 -10.84 -8.86 -33.22
C PRO A 224 -11.24 -7.91 -34.35
N LEU A 225 -12.55 -7.70 -34.50
CA LEU A 225 -13.16 -6.78 -35.46
C LEU A 225 -13.65 -5.48 -34.79
N ALA A 226 -13.89 -5.53 -33.48
CA ALA A 226 -14.21 -4.40 -32.60
C ALA A 226 -13.33 -4.41 -31.33
N ALA A 227 -13.27 -3.27 -30.64
CA ALA A 227 -12.45 -3.09 -29.44
C ALA A 227 -13.16 -3.50 -28.13
N GLY A 228 -12.36 -3.71 -27.08
CA GLY A 228 -12.76 -4.14 -25.74
C GLY A 228 -12.20 -5.52 -25.39
N GLU A 229 -12.66 -6.06 -24.26
CA GLU A 229 -12.38 -7.44 -23.86
C GLU A 229 -13.31 -8.41 -24.61
N ASP A 230 -12.84 -9.63 -24.83
CA ASP A 230 -13.57 -10.80 -25.32
C ASP A 230 -13.15 -12.03 -24.49
N SER A 231 -14.03 -12.50 -23.60
CA SER A 231 -13.80 -13.70 -22.78
C SER A 231 -14.63 -14.89 -23.26
N GLY A 232 -14.26 -16.11 -22.87
CA GLY A 232 -15.08 -17.32 -23.01
C GLY A 232 -14.36 -18.60 -22.57
N ARG A 233 -14.96 -19.76 -22.82
CA ARG A 233 -14.33 -21.07 -22.56
C ARG A 233 -14.54 -22.06 -23.70
N VAL A 234 -13.55 -22.88 -24.00
CA VAL A 234 -13.71 -24.06 -24.87
C VAL A 234 -13.62 -25.32 -24.05
N ARG A 235 -14.69 -26.13 -24.10
CA ARG A 235 -14.81 -27.37 -23.36
C ARG A 235 -14.66 -28.58 -24.29
N PHE A 236 -13.84 -29.54 -23.86
CA PHE A 236 -13.59 -30.80 -24.57
C PHE A 236 -14.28 -31.94 -23.83
N GLU A 237 -15.45 -32.40 -24.30
CA GLU A 237 -16.31 -33.37 -23.63
C GLU A 237 -16.09 -34.80 -24.16
N PHE A 238 -15.74 -35.76 -23.30
CA PHE A 238 -15.40 -37.15 -23.72
C PHE A 238 -16.04 -38.26 -22.88
N CYS A 239 -16.93 -37.94 -21.93
CA CYS A 239 -17.85 -38.92 -21.34
C CYS A 239 -19.32 -38.43 -21.29
N GLY A 240 -19.63 -37.42 -22.12
CA GLY A 240 -20.79 -36.55 -21.92
C GLY A 240 -20.55 -35.53 -20.79
N GLU A 241 -21.62 -34.88 -20.32
CA GLU A 241 -21.60 -33.72 -19.40
C GLU A 241 -20.79 -33.89 -18.09
N ARG A 242 -20.39 -35.12 -17.74
CA ARG A 242 -19.69 -35.47 -16.49
C ARG A 242 -18.17 -35.51 -16.59
N CYS A 243 -17.59 -35.49 -17.80
CA CYS A 243 -16.14 -35.45 -18.00
C CYS A 243 -15.79 -34.56 -19.20
N GLY A 244 -15.07 -33.47 -18.90
CA GLY A 244 -14.42 -32.68 -19.91
C GLY A 244 -13.24 -31.90 -19.33
N VAL A 245 -12.41 -31.34 -20.22
CA VAL A 245 -11.41 -30.33 -19.85
C VAL A 245 -11.88 -29.00 -20.41
N GLU A 246 -11.85 -27.95 -19.59
CA GLU A 246 -12.16 -26.59 -20.02
C GLU A 246 -10.85 -25.82 -20.23
N VAL A 247 -10.82 -25.01 -21.28
CA VAL A 247 -9.80 -24.01 -21.56
C VAL A 247 -10.46 -22.64 -21.45
N VAL A 248 -10.01 -21.81 -20.51
CA VAL A 248 -10.46 -20.41 -20.41
C VAL A 248 -9.74 -19.57 -21.46
N VAL A 249 -10.43 -18.59 -22.04
CA VAL A 249 -9.88 -17.70 -23.07
C VAL A 249 -10.17 -16.26 -22.69
N ASP A 250 -9.11 -15.48 -22.52
CA ASP A 250 -9.18 -14.06 -22.13
C ASP A 250 -8.40 -13.22 -23.15
N ALA A 251 -9.15 -12.56 -24.04
CA ALA A 251 -8.60 -11.80 -25.15
C ALA A 251 -8.97 -10.32 -25.03
N SER A 252 -8.06 -9.43 -25.43
CA SER A 252 -8.35 -7.99 -25.43
C SER A 252 -7.89 -7.31 -26.70
N ALA A 253 -8.74 -6.40 -27.18
CA ALA A 253 -8.54 -5.63 -28.38
C ALA A 253 -8.57 -4.13 -28.05
N ALA A 254 -7.38 -3.55 -27.86
CA ALA A 254 -7.27 -2.13 -27.60
C ALA A 254 -7.69 -1.31 -28.84
N ALA A 255 -8.42 -0.22 -28.60
CA ALA A 255 -8.58 0.85 -29.58
C ALA A 255 -7.24 1.58 -29.81
N ALA A 256 -7.26 2.64 -30.63
CA ALA A 256 -6.22 3.64 -30.51
C ALA A 256 -6.31 4.32 -29.13
N GLY A 257 -5.19 4.89 -28.67
CA GLY A 257 -5.10 5.48 -27.35
C GLY A 257 -3.95 6.48 -27.33
N VAL A 258 -4.25 7.71 -26.93
CA VAL A 258 -3.28 8.79 -26.82
C VAL A 258 -3.38 9.38 -25.42
N ARG A 259 -2.23 9.65 -24.80
CA ARG A 259 -2.14 10.29 -23.48
C ARG A 259 -1.16 11.46 -23.50
N LEU A 260 -1.30 12.35 -22.52
CA LEU A 260 -0.30 13.37 -22.22
C LEU A 260 0.54 12.94 -21.02
N VAL A 261 1.86 13.08 -21.14
CA VAL A 261 2.82 12.80 -20.07
C VAL A 261 3.77 13.99 -19.89
N PRO A 262 3.77 14.68 -18.73
CA PRO A 262 2.81 14.54 -17.62
C PRO A 262 1.42 15.09 -17.98
N SER A 263 0.40 14.78 -17.17
CA SER A 263 -0.94 15.41 -17.25
C SER A 263 -1.00 16.79 -16.58
N VAL A 264 0.01 17.15 -15.79
CA VAL A 264 0.19 18.47 -15.17
C VAL A 264 1.62 18.93 -15.40
N VAL A 265 1.79 20.13 -15.95
CA VAL A 265 3.09 20.75 -16.25
C VAL A 265 3.32 21.90 -15.27
N ASP A 266 4.02 21.60 -14.18
CA ASP A 266 4.45 22.63 -13.21
C ASP A 266 5.80 23.23 -13.62
N PHE A 267 5.87 24.56 -13.65
CA PHE A 267 7.10 25.33 -13.86
C PHE A 267 7.76 25.80 -12.56
N GLY A 268 7.05 25.66 -11.43
CA GLY A 268 7.42 26.20 -10.13
C GLY A 268 7.47 27.73 -10.11
N ALA A 269 8.20 28.28 -9.15
CA ALA A 269 8.44 29.71 -9.03
C ALA A 269 9.71 30.15 -9.80
N PHE A 270 9.61 31.21 -10.61
CA PHE A 270 10.71 31.72 -11.44
C PHE A 270 10.53 33.18 -11.87
N ALA A 271 11.62 33.86 -12.26
CA ALA A 271 11.62 35.32 -12.33
C ALA A 271 10.62 35.89 -13.36
N ILE A 272 9.97 37.01 -13.03
CA ILE A 272 9.11 37.73 -13.98
C ILE A 272 9.90 38.08 -15.25
N GLY A 273 9.35 37.75 -16.42
CA GLY A 273 9.99 37.91 -17.72
C GLY A 273 11.08 36.86 -18.07
N GLU A 274 11.44 35.96 -17.16
CA GLU A 274 12.21 34.75 -17.49
C GLU A 274 11.31 33.82 -18.33
N LYS A 275 11.82 33.33 -19.46
CA LYS A 275 11.15 32.25 -20.20
C LYS A 275 11.71 30.90 -19.76
N ARG A 276 10.83 30.03 -19.26
CA ARG A 276 11.13 28.61 -19.05
C ARG A 276 10.42 27.73 -20.06
N THR A 277 10.96 26.54 -20.25
CA THR A 277 10.44 25.52 -21.17
C THR A 277 10.37 24.17 -20.47
N GLN A 278 9.21 23.53 -20.46
CA GLN A 278 9.00 22.18 -19.95
C GLN A 278 8.62 21.21 -21.10
N PRO A 279 9.00 19.92 -21.02
CA PRO A 279 8.56 18.91 -21.98
C PRO A 279 7.13 18.46 -21.69
N LEU A 280 6.34 18.27 -22.75
CA LEU A 280 5.05 17.60 -22.70
C LEU A 280 4.99 16.58 -23.84
N LEU A 281 4.91 15.29 -23.50
CA LEU A 281 4.84 14.21 -24.48
C LEU A 281 3.38 13.91 -24.80
N VAL A 282 3.03 13.92 -26.09
CA VAL A 282 1.84 13.25 -26.60
C VAL A 282 2.25 11.84 -26.99
N GLU A 283 1.84 10.83 -26.22
CA GLU A 283 2.27 9.44 -26.41
C GLU A 283 1.15 8.61 -27.05
N ASN A 284 1.45 7.91 -28.14
CA ASN A 284 0.52 6.98 -28.77
C ASN A 284 0.70 5.57 -28.18
N THR A 285 -0.11 5.26 -27.16
CA THR A 285 -0.20 3.93 -26.56
C THR A 285 -1.11 2.98 -27.37
N GLY A 286 -1.73 3.48 -28.43
CA GLY A 286 -2.64 2.74 -29.30
C GLY A 286 -1.92 1.95 -30.39
N ALA A 287 -2.57 0.89 -30.87
CA ALA A 287 -2.03 0.04 -31.93
C ALA A 287 -2.20 0.62 -33.36
N GLN A 288 -2.62 1.88 -33.53
CA GLN A 288 -2.77 2.53 -34.83
C GLN A 288 -2.13 3.93 -34.83
N PRO A 289 -1.61 4.44 -35.97
CA PRO A 289 -1.05 5.79 -36.02
C PRO A 289 -2.16 6.84 -35.79
N VAL A 290 -1.89 7.83 -34.94
CA VAL A 290 -2.82 8.94 -34.65
C VAL A 290 -2.19 10.26 -35.08
N GLN A 291 -2.97 11.17 -35.66
CA GLN A 291 -2.50 12.53 -35.97
C GLN A 291 -2.91 13.50 -34.87
N VAL A 292 -1.95 14.30 -34.38
CA VAL A 292 -2.24 15.57 -33.70
C VAL A 292 -2.58 16.59 -34.77
N THR A 293 -3.76 17.20 -34.69
CA THR A 293 -4.31 18.10 -35.72
C THR A 293 -4.25 19.57 -35.32
N ASP A 294 -4.38 19.87 -34.03
CA ASP A 294 -4.27 21.22 -33.48
C ASP A 294 -3.67 21.16 -32.06
N VAL A 295 -2.98 22.23 -31.65
CA VAL A 295 -2.45 22.42 -30.29
C VAL A 295 -2.63 23.88 -29.90
N THR A 296 -3.40 24.13 -28.85
CA THR A 296 -3.75 25.47 -28.38
C THR A 296 -3.50 25.63 -26.88
N THR A 297 -3.43 26.87 -26.39
CA THR A 297 -3.28 27.18 -24.97
C THR A 297 -4.48 27.96 -24.44
N ARG A 298 -4.79 27.79 -23.14
CA ARG A 298 -5.70 28.63 -22.37
C ARG A 298 -4.94 29.15 -21.14
N GLY A 299 -5.24 30.37 -20.68
CA GLY A 299 -4.60 31.00 -19.52
C GLY A 299 -4.05 32.41 -19.77
N GLY A 300 -3.58 32.72 -20.98
CA GLY A 300 -3.12 34.07 -21.34
C GLY A 300 -2.03 34.06 -22.39
N SER A 301 -1.43 35.24 -22.67
CA SER A 301 -0.31 35.39 -23.59
C SER A 301 1.05 34.94 -23.01
N GLU A 302 1.09 34.63 -21.72
CA GLU A 302 2.28 34.14 -21.00
C GLU A 302 2.59 32.68 -21.33
N LEU A 303 1.58 31.90 -21.73
CA LEU A 303 1.67 30.47 -22.01
C LEU A 303 1.58 30.18 -23.51
N SER A 304 2.61 29.53 -24.05
CA SER A 304 2.71 29.13 -25.45
C SER A 304 3.27 27.72 -25.61
N VAL A 305 3.15 27.13 -26.80
CA VAL A 305 3.72 25.81 -27.11
C VAL A 305 4.53 25.89 -28.40
N VAL A 306 5.77 25.42 -28.34
CA VAL A 306 6.65 25.26 -29.50
C VAL A 306 6.55 23.82 -30.02
N LEU A 307 6.09 23.70 -31.26
CA LEU A 307 5.91 22.43 -31.95
C LEU A 307 7.24 21.97 -32.61
N PRO A 308 7.53 20.66 -32.66
CA PRO A 308 8.71 20.13 -33.35
C PRO A 308 8.53 20.07 -34.88
N SER A 309 7.28 20.13 -35.37
CA SER A 309 6.90 20.09 -36.79
C SER A 309 5.60 20.89 -37.01
N SER A 310 5.27 21.16 -38.27
CA SER A 310 3.92 21.61 -38.65
C SER A 310 2.87 20.53 -38.37
N LEU A 311 1.66 20.94 -38.02
CA LEU A 311 0.49 20.06 -37.92
C LEU A 311 -0.22 19.92 -39.30
N PRO A 312 -0.94 18.82 -39.57
CA PRO A 312 -1.09 17.65 -38.72
C PRO A 312 0.19 16.80 -38.63
N ALA A 313 0.47 16.24 -37.45
CA ALA A 313 1.65 15.42 -37.19
C ALA A 313 1.23 14.00 -36.78
N THR A 314 1.61 13.00 -37.58
CA THR A 314 1.37 11.57 -37.27
C THR A 314 2.33 11.09 -36.17
N ILE A 315 1.77 10.42 -35.18
CA ILE A 315 2.47 9.66 -34.14
C ILE A 315 2.22 8.17 -34.40
N GLU A 316 3.26 7.43 -34.75
CA GLU A 316 3.20 5.97 -34.90
C GLU A 316 2.93 5.28 -33.54
N PRO A 317 2.44 4.03 -33.52
CA PRO A 317 2.30 3.25 -32.29
C PRO A 317 3.61 3.18 -31.49
N GLU A 318 3.51 3.24 -30.16
CA GLU A 318 4.63 3.28 -29.20
C GLU A 318 5.56 4.51 -29.32
N ALA A 319 5.31 5.42 -30.27
CA ALA A 319 6.05 6.67 -30.41
C ALA A 319 5.38 7.84 -29.66
N SER A 320 6.14 8.93 -29.51
CA SER A 320 5.68 10.15 -28.84
C SER A 320 6.05 11.42 -29.60
N LEU A 321 5.17 12.42 -29.59
CA LEU A 321 5.43 13.77 -30.07
C LEU A 321 5.82 14.67 -28.90
N LEU A 322 7.06 15.15 -28.88
CA LEU A 322 7.54 16.10 -27.87
C LEU A 322 7.07 17.52 -28.19
N LEU A 323 6.10 18.00 -27.44
CA LEU A 323 5.75 19.42 -27.35
C LEU A 323 6.70 20.11 -26.36
N ARG A 324 7.04 21.36 -26.61
CA ARG A 324 7.74 22.23 -25.65
C ARG A 324 6.78 23.29 -25.16
N VAL A 325 6.31 23.16 -23.93
CA VAL A 325 5.47 24.16 -23.28
C VAL A 325 6.38 25.29 -22.80
N GLU A 326 6.07 26.53 -23.12
CA GLU A 326 6.84 27.71 -22.71
C GLU A 326 5.95 28.66 -21.89
N LEU A 327 6.38 28.96 -20.67
CA LEU A 327 5.74 29.92 -19.78
C LEU A 327 6.69 31.10 -19.54
N THR A 328 6.15 32.32 -19.50
CA THR A 328 6.88 33.56 -19.24
C THR A 328 5.99 34.49 -18.40
N PRO A 329 6.06 34.41 -17.06
CA PRO A 329 5.18 35.14 -16.17
C PRO A 329 5.41 36.65 -16.26
N SER A 330 4.32 37.41 -16.24
CA SER A 330 4.31 38.88 -16.32
C SER A 330 4.02 39.57 -14.98
N SER A 331 3.41 38.85 -14.03
CA SER A 331 3.10 39.32 -12.68
C SER A 331 3.68 38.40 -11.61
N ALA A 332 3.70 38.86 -10.35
CA ALA A 332 4.10 38.06 -9.19
C ALA A 332 2.99 37.14 -8.62
N LEU A 333 1.90 36.93 -9.37
CA LEU A 333 0.77 36.11 -8.95
C LEU A 333 0.92 34.66 -9.45
N PRO A 334 0.26 33.67 -8.82
CA PRO A 334 0.18 32.31 -9.34
C PRO A 334 -0.52 32.27 -10.70
N PHE A 335 0.13 31.66 -11.68
CA PHE A 335 -0.41 31.40 -13.01
C PHE A 335 -1.08 30.02 -13.05
N GLN A 336 -2.28 29.95 -13.65
CA GLN A 336 -2.93 28.70 -14.02
C GLN A 336 -3.39 28.77 -15.48
N GLY A 337 -3.08 27.71 -16.24
CA GLY A 337 -3.45 27.57 -17.64
C GLY A 337 -3.61 26.11 -18.06
N GLU A 338 -3.75 25.90 -19.36
CA GLU A 338 -4.03 24.59 -19.95
C GLU A 338 -3.39 24.50 -21.35
N VAL A 339 -2.76 23.37 -21.66
CA VAL A 339 -2.39 23.00 -23.04
C VAL A 339 -3.43 22.01 -23.55
N VAL A 340 -4.07 22.33 -24.67
CA VAL A 340 -5.13 21.52 -25.29
C VAL A 340 -4.62 20.94 -26.61
N VAL A 341 -4.67 19.62 -26.75
CA VAL A 341 -4.17 18.87 -27.91
C VAL A 341 -5.34 18.16 -28.58
N VAL A 342 -5.60 18.48 -29.85
CA VAL A 342 -6.67 17.87 -30.65
C VAL A 342 -6.07 16.74 -31.49
N THR A 343 -6.73 15.58 -31.54
CA THR A 343 -6.24 14.40 -32.25
C THR A 343 -7.27 13.84 -33.24
N THR A 344 -6.84 12.93 -34.12
CA THR A 344 -7.74 12.10 -34.95
C THR A 344 -8.21 10.81 -34.27
N ASP A 345 -7.94 10.64 -32.98
CA ASP A 345 -8.42 9.48 -32.23
C ASP A 345 -9.95 9.59 -32.05
N ALA A 346 -10.68 8.52 -32.41
CA ALA A 346 -12.14 8.51 -32.36
C ALA A 346 -12.69 8.31 -30.94
N ALA A 347 -11.87 7.84 -30.00
CA ALA A 347 -12.20 7.76 -28.57
C ALA A 347 -11.68 9.01 -27.82
N VAL A 348 -10.52 9.55 -28.20
CA VAL A 348 -9.86 10.68 -27.48
C VAL A 348 -9.52 11.85 -28.42
N GLY A 349 -10.56 12.41 -29.04
CA GLY A 349 -10.42 13.52 -30.00
C GLY A 349 -9.86 14.83 -29.42
N THR A 350 -9.82 14.99 -28.08
CA THR A 350 -9.14 16.10 -27.41
C THR A 350 -8.58 15.64 -26.07
N LEU A 351 -7.33 16.02 -25.81
CA LEU A 351 -6.61 15.88 -24.54
C LEU A 351 -6.30 17.27 -23.99
N SER A 352 -6.11 17.38 -22.68
CA SER A 352 -5.45 18.55 -22.10
C SER A 352 -4.60 18.23 -20.89
N ALA A 353 -3.63 19.11 -20.64
CA ALA A 353 -2.76 19.09 -19.47
C ALA A 353 -2.82 20.46 -18.79
N GLU A 354 -2.98 20.47 -17.46
CA GLU A 354 -2.95 21.70 -16.68
C GLU A 354 -1.54 22.27 -16.61
N VAL A 355 -1.41 23.59 -16.52
CA VAL A 355 -0.13 24.30 -16.42
C VAL A 355 -0.14 25.22 -15.21
N PHE A 356 0.87 25.10 -14.37
CA PHE A 356 1.06 25.93 -13.18
C PHE A 356 2.44 26.60 -13.17
N GLY A 357 2.52 27.75 -12.50
CA GLY A 357 3.78 28.44 -12.21
C GLY A 357 3.56 29.68 -11.36
N GLU A 358 4.63 30.28 -10.85
CA GLU A 358 4.56 31.51 -10.04
C GLU A 358 5.66 32.50 -10.48
N GLY A 359 5.28 33.75 -10.70
CA GLY A 359 6.26 34.81 -11.00
C GLY A 359 7.01 35.25 -9.75
N GLN A 360 8.33 35.17 -9.77
CA GLN A 360 9.19 35.71 -8.72
C GLN A 360 9.54 37.16 -9.04
N GLY A 361 9.06 38.06 -8.18
CA GLY A 361 9.23 39.51 -8.31
C GLY A 361 8.68 40.26 -7.09
N PRO A 362 8.78 41.60 -7.08
CA PRO A 362 8.05 42.43 -6.14
C PRO A 362 6.53 42.37 -6.43
N LEU A 363 5.71 42.66 -5.42
CA LEU A 363 4.27 42.92 -5.59
C LEU A 363 3.86 44.02 -4.62
N PHE A 364 3.77 45.26 -5.11
CA PHE A 364 3.58 46.43 -4.27
C PHE A 364 2.10 46.75 -4.05
N LEU A 365 1.67 46.66 -2.79
CA LEU A 365 0.28 46.82 -2.38
C LEU A 365 0.13 48.02 -1.44
N VAL A 366 -0.89 48.84 -1.68
CA VAL A 366 -1.20 50.04 -0.89
C VAL A 366 -2.63 49.96 -0.38
N THR A 367 -2.84 50.05 0.93
CA THR A 367 -4.17 49.89 1.55
C THR A 367 -4.39 50.83 2.76
N PRO A 368 -5.58 51.46 2.88
CA PRO A 368 -6.69 51.48 1.93
C PRO A 368 -6.36 52.24 0.63
N SER A 369 -7.07 51.92 -0.45
CA SER A 369 -6.88 52.57 -1.77
C SER A 369 -7.40 54.02 -1.85
N MET A 370 -8.06 54.53 -0.81
CA MET A 370 -8.44 55.94 -0.65
C MET A 370 -8.46 56.33 0.84
N LEU A 371 -8.28 57.61 1.15
CA LEU A 371 -8.12 58.09 2.53
C LEU A 371 -9.04 59.27 2.86
N ALA A 372 -10.16 58.99 3.54
CA ALA A 372 -11.11 60.01 3.97
C ALA A 372 -10.86 60.46 5.43
N PHE A 373 -10.77 61.77 5.64
CA PHE A 373 -10.63 62.36 6.98
C PHE A 373 -11.99 62.65 7.62
N GLY A 374 -12.89 63.29 6.87
CA GLY A 374 -14.22 63.74 7.34
C GLY A 374 -14.34 65.26 7.35
N VAL A 375 -15.34 65.78 8.08
CA VAL A 375 -15.55 67.23 8.27
C VAL A 375 -15.05 67.61 9.66
N GLU A 376 -14.14 68.57 9.72
CA GLU A 376 -13.51 69.06 10.94
C GLU A 376 -14.04 70.45 11.34
N ARG A 377 -13.76 70.90 12.57
CA ARG A 377 -14.41 72.09 13.18
C ARG A 377 -13.46 73.23 13.54
N SER A 378 -12.16 73.02 13.34
CA SER A 378 -11.10 73.91 13.80
C SER A 378 -9.83 73.69 13.00
N ALA A 379 -9.01 74.73 12.86
CA ALA A 379 -7.64 74.55 12.39
C ALA A 379 -6.87 73.68 13.40
N GLY A 380 -6.46 72.51 12.94
CA GLY A 380 -5.85 71.44 13.74
C GLY A 380 -5.27 70.37 12.81
N VAL A 381 -4.46 69.45 13.35
CA VAL A 381 -3.77 68.43 12.55
C VAL A 381 -4.36 67.05 12.86
N TYR A 382 -5.11 66.51 11.90
CA TYR A 382 -5.81 65.25 11.97
C TYR A 382 -5.03 64.19 11.20
N THR A 383 -4.92 62.96 11.69
CA THR A 383 -4.04 61.92 11.09
C THR A 383 -4.81 60.64 10.77
N ARG A 384 -4.44 60.00 9.66
CA ARG A 384 -4.91 58.68 9.19
C ARG A 384 -3.70 57.87 8.73
N LYS A 385 -3.82 56.53 8.73
CA LYS A 385 -2.73 55.60 8.40
C LYS A 385 -2.94 54.95 7.04
N LEU A 386 -1.86 54.71 6.32
CA LEU A 386 -1.80 54.00 5.05
C LEU A 386 -0.71 52.92 5.14
N LEU A 387 -1.04 51.68 4.81
CA LEU A 387 -0.10 50.56 4.80
C LEU A 387 0.46 50.36 3.40
N LEU A 388 1.78 50.29 3.31
CA LEU A 388 2.55 49.93 2.12
C LEU A 388 3.13 48.53 2.37
N LEU A 389 2.83 47.56 1.53
CA LEU A 389 3.16 46.14 1.71
C LEU A 389 3.83 45.57 0.47
N ASN A 390 4.86 44.76 0.64
CA ASN A 390 5.35 43.88 -0.41
C ASN A 390 4.72 42.49 -0.24
N GLY A 391 3.79 42.14 -1.13
CA GLY A 391 3.20 40.80 -1.20
C GLY A 391 4.03 39.79 -1.99
N GLY A 392 5.14 40.23 -2.61
CA GLY A 392 5.94 39.45 -3.56
C GLY A 392 7.11 38.72 -2.91
N SER A 393 7.87 38.00 -3.74
CA SER A 393 9.02 37.17 -3.33
C SER A 393 10.39 37.85 -3.52
N GLN A 394 10.45 38.99 -4.22
CA GLN A 394 11.65 39.84 -4.31
C GLN A 394 11.43 41.20 -3.62
N GLU A 395 12.51 41.87 -3.23
CA GLU A 395 12.45 43.17 -2.57
C GLU A 395 11.95 44.31 -3.49
N VAL A 396 11.08 45.17 -2.96
CA VAL A 396 10.61 46.39 -3.65
C VAL A 396 11.13 47.65 -2.96
N PHE A 397 11.65 48.60 -3.73
CA PHE A 397 12.07 49.91 -3.27
C PHE A 397 10.92 50.91 -3.35
N VAL A 398 10.45 51.39 -2.20
CA VAL A 398 9.51 52.51 -2.11
C VAL A 398 10.31 53.81 -2.15
N GLY A 399 10.46 54.35 -3.36
CA GLY A 399 11.40 55.43 -3.66
C GLY A 399 10.95 56.83 -3.24
N GLY A 400 9.65 57.07 -3.05
CA GLY A 400 9.17 58.38 -2.61
C GLY A 400 7.66 58.52 -2.48
N LEU A 401 7.26 59.60 -1.82
CA LEU A 401 5.87 60.01 -1.59
C LEU A 401 5.68 61.45 -2.10
N ALA A 402 4.70 61.67 -2.96
CA ALA A 402 4.39 63.00 -3.49
C ALA A 402 2.91 63.34 -3.30
N MET A 403 2.62 64.40 -2.56
CA MET A 403 1.26 64.92 -2.38
C MET A 403 0.94 65.96 -3.46
N THR A 404 -0.23 65.88 -4.08
CA THR A 404 -0.74 66.84 -5.07
C THR A 404 -2.18 67.21 -4.74
N GLY A 405 -2.64 68.41 -5.14
CA GLY A 405 -3.94 68.96 -4.75
C GLY A 405 -3.83 69.97 -3.61
N ASP A 406 -4.75 69.92 -2.64
CA ASP A 406 -4.84 70.92 -1.58
C ASP A 406 -3.70 70.83 -0.54
N SER A 407 -3.08 71.97 -0.26
CA SER A 407 -2.03 72.16 0.75
C SER A 407 -2.45 71.82 2.19
N ALA A 408 -3.76 71.64 2.45
CA ALA A 408 -4.24 71.08 3.71
C ALA A 408 -3.77 69.64 3.95
N PHE A 409 -3.35 68.89 2.92
CA PHE A 409 -2.84 67.52 3.08
C PHE A 409 -1.32 67.44 3.05
N SER A 410 -0.75 66.59 3.90
CA SER A 410 0.69 66.33 4.00
C SER A 410 0.95 64.92 4.50
N VAL A 411 2.15 64.39 4.28
CA VAL A 411 2.61 63.18 4.97
C VAL A 411 3.29 63.60 6.27
N SER A 412 2.75 63.19 7.42
CA SER A 412 3.23 63.61 8.74
C SER A 412 4.29 62.67 9.32
N GLN A 413 4.23 61.37 9.03
CA GLN A 413 5.33 60.44 9.27
C GLN A 413 5.44 59.41 8.14
N ALA A 414 6.66 59.12 7.71
CA ALA A 414 6.97 58.05 6.76
C ALA A 414 8.16 57.22 7.30
N PRO A 415 7.98 56.52 8.44
CA PRO A 415 9.09 55.88 9.15
C PRO A 415 9.77 54.82 8.26
N GLY A 416 11.08 54.94 8.11
CA GLY A 416 11.90 54.04 7.30
C GLY A 416 12.02 54.41 5.82
N LEU A 417 11.14 55.27 5.27
CA LEU A 417 11.18 55.60 3.83
C LEU A 417 12.25 56.66 3.48
N PRO A 418 12.85 56.59 2.28
CA PRO A 418 12.70 55.55 1.26
C PRO A 418 13.37 54.23 1.69
N ALA A 419 12.67 53.11 1.48
CA ALA A 419 13.06 51.79 1.98
C ALA A 419 13.05 50.75 0.85
N ARG A 420 13.86 49.69 1.01
CA ARG A 420 13.57 48.40 0.36
C ARG A 420 12.78 47.55 1.35
N LEU A 421 11.68 46.95 0.89
CA LEU A 421 10.81 46.06 1.65
C LEU A 421 11.01 44.64 1.12
N GLY A 422 11.49 43.73 1.97
CA GLY A 422 11.59 42.30 1.66
C GLY A 422 10.22 41.63 1.50
N ALA A 423 10.23 40.34 1.17
CA ALA A 423 9.01 39.55 0.99
C ALA A 423 8.16 39.54 2.26
N GLY A 424 6.90 39.97 2.17
CA GLY A 424 5.98 40.11 3.31
C GLY A 424 6.24 41.31 4.23
N GLU A 425 7.27 42.12 3.99
CA GLU A 425 7.54 43.31 4.79
C GLU A 425 6.58 44.46 4.45
N SER A 426 6.29 45.30 5.44
CA SER A 426 5.41 46.44 5.27
C SER A 426 5.82 47.64 6.13
N VAL A 427 5.48 48.84 5.63
CA VAL A 427 5.66 50.12 6.31
C VAL A 427 4.32 50.81 6.39
N THR A 428 3.96 51.29 7.59
CA THR A 428 2.81 52.18 7.77
C THR A 428 3.27 53.62 7.74
N ILE A 429 2.63 54.44 6.90
CA ILE A 429 2.82 55.89 6.88
C ILE A 429 1.61 56.60 7.45
N ASP A 430 1.86 57.76 8.05
CA ASP A 430 0.85 58.64 8.64
C ASP A 430 0.67 59.84 7.72
N VAL A 431 -0.55 60.02 7.23
CA VAL A 431 -0.98 61.16 6.41
C VAL A 431 -1.79 62.08 7.29
N ALA A 432 -1.53 63.38 7.17
CA ALA A 432 -2.20 64.43 7.94
C ALA A 432 -3.04 65.37 7.07
N PHE A 433 -4.16 65.79 7.65
CA PHE A 433 -5.05 66.84 7.17
C PHE A 433 -4.99 68.01 8.16
N ALA A 434 -4.69 69.21 7.66
CA ALA A 434 -4.47 70.43 8.43
C ALA A 434 -5.14 71.62 7.73
N PRO A 435 -6.49 71.66 7.66
CA PRO A 435 -7.21 72.72 6.96
C PRO A 435 -7.06 74.06 7.68
N THR A 436 -7.09 75.16 6.92
CA THR A 436 -6.94 76.53 7.43
C THR A 436 -8.12 77.46 7.10
N ALA A 437 -9.13 76.95 6.40
CA ALA A 437 -10.32 77.70 5.99
C ALA A 437 -11.53 76.78 5.92
N VAL A 438 -12.73 77.35 6.07
CA VAL A 438 -14.02 76.63 5.94
C VAL A 438 -14.29 76.30 4.48
N ALA A 439 -13.97 75.08 4.08
CA ALA A 439 -14.12 74.55 2.73
C ALA A 439 -14.10 73.01 2.73
N GLU A 440 -14.43 72.40 1.58
CA GLU A 440 -14.01 71.03 1.26
C GLU A 440 -12.62 71.06 0.61
N HIS A 441 -11.80 70.06 0.91
CA HIS A 441 -10.42 69.92 0.47
C HIS A 441 -10.19 68.52 -0.10
N THR A 442 -9.44 68.41 -1.21
CA THR A 442 -9.07 67.12 -1.82
C THR A 442 -7.62 67.09 -2.28
N ALA A 443 -7.01 65.90 -2.29
CA ALA A 443 -5.65 65.66 -2.74
C ALA A 443 -5.48 64.25 -3.31
N THR A 444 -4.36 64.01 -3.99
CA THR A 444 -3.89 62.69 -4.39
C THR A 444 -2.46 62.50 -3.88
N LEU A 445 -2.24 61.43 -3.12
CA LEU A 445 -0.92 60.96 -2.73
C LEU A 445 -0.43 59.93 -3.75
N VAL A 446 0.68 60.24 -4.43
CA VAL A 446 1.39 59.32 -5.31
C VAL A 446 2.49 58.62 -4.51
N VAL A 447 2.47 57.29 -4.50
CA VAL A 447 3.49 56.43 -3.91
C VAL A 447 4.31 55.83 -5.04
N ALA A 448 5.60 56.16 -5.13
CA ALA A 448 6.49 55.66 -6.18
C ALA A 448 7.24 54.41 -5.71
N SER A 449 7.33 53.39 -6.57
CA SER A 449 8.06 52.14 -6.31
C SER A 449 8.92 51.70 -7.51
N ASP A 450 9.74 50.67 -7.35
CA ASP A 450 10.40 49.96 -8.47
C ASP A 450 9.73 48.62 -8.85
N ASP A 451 8.50 48.36 -8.38
CA ASP A 451 7.63 47.32 -8.93
C ASP A 451 7.35 47.62 -10.43
N PRO A 452 7.67 46.69 -11.37
CA PRO A 452 7.42 46.90 -12.80
C PRO A 452 5.94 47.06 -13.18
N GLU A 453 5.02 46.45 -12.43
CA GLU A 453 3.56 46.58 -12.63
C GLU A 453 2.99 47.80 -11.89
N HIS A 454 3.55 48.14 -10.72
CA HIS A 454 3.09 49.24 -9.87
C HIS A 454 4.16 50.33 -9.59
N PRO A 455 4.80 50.93 -10.62
CA PRO A 455 5.85 51.93 -10.44
C PRO A 455 5.34 53.23 -9.80
N SER A 456 4.03 53.49 -9.87
CA SER A 456 3.36 54.56 -9.14
C SER A 456 1.92 54.18 -8.80
N VAL A 457 1.56 54.26 -7.51
CA VAL A 457 0.19 54.04 -7.02
C VAL A 457 -0.39 55.37 -6.56
N GLU A 458 -1.57 55.74 -7.06
CA GLU A 458 -2.30 56.94 -6.65
C GLU A 458 -3.37 56.63 -5.60
N VAL A 459 -3.36 57.36 -4.49
CA VAL A 459 -4.34 57.25 -3.39
C VAL A 459 -5.12 58.57 -3.29
N PRO A 460 -6.42 58.60 -3.63
CA PRO A 460 -7.27 59.79 -3.46
C PRO A 460 -7.58 60.10 -1.99
N ILE A 461 -7.63 61.39 -1.65
CA ILE A 461 -7.75 61.91 -0.27
C ILE A 461 -8.79 63.03 -0.19
N SER A 462 -9.58 63.06 0.88
CA SER A 462 -10.62 64.09 1.10
C SER A 462 -10.87 64.45 2.57
N GLY A 463 -11.30 65.69 2.81
CA GLY A 463 -11.66 66.25 4.13
C GLY A 463 -12.27 67.66 4.02
N ALA A 464 -12.79 68.24 5.11
CA ALA A 464 -13.40 69.57 5.12
C ALA A 464 -13.28 70.33 6.46
N MET A 465 -13.67 71.61 6.53
CA MET A 465 -13.82 72.41 7.77
C MET A 465 -15.13 73.23 7.79
N SER A 466 -15.73 73.44 8.97
CA SER A 466 -16.92 74.30 9.21
C SER A 466 -16.83 75.18 10.48
N ASP A 467 -17.61 76.28 10.59
CA ASP A 467 -17.56 77.28 11.69
C ASP A 467 -18.85 77.47 12.53
N ARG A 468 -19.90 76.66 12.32
CA ARG A 468 -21.13 76.67 13.15
C ARG A 468 -21.17 75.47 14.09
N VAL A 469 -21.35 75.70 15.39
CA VAL A 469 -21.18 74.65 16.42
C VAL A 469 -22.19 74.69 17.58
N CYS A 470 -23.49 74.63 17.25
CA CYS A 470 -24.31 73.61 17.90
C CYS A 470 -24.11 72.35 17.06
N GLU A 471 -23.42 71.34 17.59
CA GLU A 471 -23.15 70.13 16.82
C GLU A 471 -23.42 68.88 17.63
N LEU A 472 -24.51 68.22 17.26
CA LEU A 472 -25.04 67.04 17.89
C LEU A 472 -24.42 65.81 17.21
N GLU A 473 -23.39 65.26 17.84
CA GLU A 473 -22.93 63.93 17.50
C GLU A 473 -23.95 62.91 18.04
N LEU A 474 -24.45 62.06 17.17
CA LEU A 474 -25.49 61.08 17.45
C LEU A 474 -24.88 59.68 17.46
N ALA A 475 -24.64 59.14 18.65
CA ALA A 475 -23.92 57.89 18.84
C ALA A 475 -24.85 56.79 19.41
N PRO A 476 -25.21 55.73 18.65
CA PRO A 476 -25.08 55.60 17.19
C PRO A 476 -26.22 56.32 16.43
N GLU A 477 -25.95 56.77 15.20
CA GLU A 477 -26.99 57.29 14.28
C GLU A 477 -28.04 56.25 13.89
N ARG A 478 -27.65 54.97 14.01
CA ARG A 478 -28.49 53.80 13.75
C ARG A 478 -28.57 52.95 15.01
N VAL A 479 -29.70 52.99 15.69
CA VAL A 479 -30.00 52.07 16.80
C VAL A 479 -30.40 50.74 16.18
N ASN A 480 -29.45 49.81 16.10
CA ASN A 480 -29.69 48.46 15.59
C ASN A 480 -29.83 47.48 16.75
N PHE A 481 -31.06 47.06 17.02
CA PHE A 481 -31.37 46.06 18.04
C PHE A 481 -30.79 44.67 17.71
N GLY A 482 -30.30 44.43 16.49
CA GLY A 482 -29.84 43.12 16.01
C GLY A 482 -30.99 42.13 15.86
N LEU A 483 -30.69 40.81 15.85
CA LEU A 483 -31.73 39.81 16.03
C LEU A 483 -32.33 39.91 17.45
N LEU A 484 -33.65 40.00 17.53
CA LEU A 484 -34.43 39.76 18.73
C LEU A 484 -35.62 38.82 18.42
N PRO A 485 -35.71 37.64 19.06
CA PRO A 485 -36.85 36.74 18.85
C PRO A 485 -38.20 37.32 19.30
N PRO A 486 -39.33 36.87 18.73
CA PRO A 486 -40.67 37.25 19.17
C PRO A 486 -40.92 37.01 20.67
N SER A 487 -41.76 37.86 21.27
CA SER A 487 -42.05 37.96 22.72
C SER A 487 -40.86 38.35 23.62
N PHE A 488 -39.63 38.50 23.10
CA PHE A 488 -38.52 39.09 23.86
C PHE A 488 -38.48 40.61 23.71
N VAL A 489 -37.89 41.27 24.70
CA VAL A 489 -37.80 42.73 24.78
C VAL A 489 -36.34 43.14 24.94
N ARG A 490 -35.82 43.94 23.99
CA ARG A 490 -34.49 44.54 24.09
C ARG A 490 -34.61 46.05 24.15
N ARG A 491 -33.71 46.67 24.90
CA ARG A 491 -33.61 48.12 25.07
C ARG A 491 -32.25 48.57 24.58
N GLN A 492 -32.22 49.64 23.80
CA GLN A 492 -31.01 50.29 23.32
C GLN A 492 -31.25 51.80 23.25
N SER A 493 -30.17 52.57 23.23
CA SER A 493 -30.22 54.03 23.23
C SER A 493 -29.35 54.62 22.13
N ALA A 494 -29.82 55.71 21.52
CA ALA A 494 -28.91 56.68 20.95
C ALA A 494 -28.53 57.71 22.03
N THR A 495 -27.31 58.20 21.99
CA THR A 495 -26.87 59.35 22.79
C THR A 495 -26.58 60.51 21.85
N LEU A 496 -27.25 61.64 22.06
CA LEU A 496 -26.90 62.91 21.43
C LEU A 496 -25.92 63.63 22.36
N THR A 497 -24.66 63.74 21.95
CA THR A 497 -23.68 64.58 22.65
C THR A 497 -23.55 65.90 21.91
N ASN A 498 -23.69 67.02 22.61
CA ASN A 498 -23.35 68.31 22.03
C ASN A 498 -21.83 68.46 22.07
N MET A 499 -21.19 68.08 20.97
CA MET A 499 -19.76 68.19 20.75
C MET A 499 -19.37 69.57 20.19
N GLY A 500 -20.35 70.47 20.03
CA GLY A 500 -20.16 71.87 19.71
C GLY A 500 -19.90 72.76 20.92
N THR A 501 -19.66 74.05 20.65
CA THR A 501 -19.23 75.06 21.62
C THR A 501 -20.36 75.97 22.11
N ASP A 502 -21.56 75.89 21.53
CA ASP A 502 -22.77 76.58 22.00
C ASP A 502 -23.90 75.58 22.32
N THR A 503 -24.90 76.00 23.10
CA THR A 503 -25.96 75.13 23.65
C THR A 503 -27.02 74.79 22.60
N CYS A 504 -27.08 73.53 22.17
CA CYS A 504 -28.12 73.01 21.29
C CYS A 504 -29.49 72.92 21.98
N ARG A 505 -30.58 73.28 21.28
CA ARG A 505 -31.95 73.01 21.74
C ARG A 505 -32.64 71.95 20.89
N LEU A 506 -33.32 71.04 21.57
CA LEU A 506 -34.05 69.92 20.98
C LEU A 506 -35.54 70.17 21.23
N LEU A 507 -36.25 70.51 20.16
CA LEU A 507 -37.58 71.14 20.20
C LEU A 507 -38.71 70.12 20.38
N SER A 508 -38.57 68.95 19.77
CA SER A 508 -39.48 67.80 19.91
C SER A 508 -38.86 66.56 19.26
N GLY A 509 -39.32 65.37 19.62
CA GLY A 509 -38.98 64.13 18.92
C GLY A 509 -40.25 63.38 18.50
N ARG A 510 -40.23 62.73 17.33
CA ARG A 510 -41.38 61.97 16.81
C ARG A 510 -40.94 60.83 15.89
N PHE A 511 -41.69 59.74 15.88
CA PHE A 511 -41.61 58.77 14.79
C PHE A 511 -42.23 59.36 13.51
N ARG A 512 -41.60 59.18 12.35
CA ARG A 512 -42.26 59.32 11.05
C ARG A 512 -42.94 57.99 10.69
N ALA A 513 -44.15 58.07 10.13
CA ALA A 513 -44.88 56.90 9.63
C ALA A 513 -44.33 56.40 8.28
N PRO A 514 -44.48 55.10 7.94
CA PRO A 514 -45.04 54.03 8.76
C PRO A 514 -44.18 53.71 9.99
N ILE A 515 -44.82 53.23 11.05
CA ILE A 515 -44.16 52.85 12.31
C ILE A 515 -44.50 51.38 12.55
N ASP A 516 -43.49 50.56 12.81
CA ASP A 516 -43.68 49.19 13.27
C ASP A 516 -44.19 49.20 14.74
N PRO A 517 -45.31 48.54 15.07
CA PRO A 517 -45.86 48.55 16.43
C PRO A 517 -44.96 47.88 17.48
N ALA A 518 -43.98 47.07 17.07
CA ALA A 518 -42.98 46.49 17.95
C ALA A 518 -41.91 47.48 18.42
N VAL A 519 -41.78 48.65 17.78
CA VAL A 519 -40.81 49.69 18.14
C VAL A 519 -41.48 50.81 18.94
N SER A 520 -40.92 51.10 20.11
CA SER A 520 -41.45 52.12 21.04
C SER A 520 -40.32 52.97 21.65
N LEU A 521 -40.67 54.18 22.07
CA LEU A 521 -39.82 55.05 22.89
C LEU A 521 -40.21 54.83 24.37
N LEU A 522 -39.24 54.64 25.25
CA LEU A 522 -39.52 54.33 26.67
C LEU A 522 -39.96 55.56 27.48
N GLN A 523 -39.40 56.72 27.15
CA GLN A 523 -39.74 58.01 27.74
C GLN A 523 -39.39 59.11 26.73
N ASP A 524 -40.26 60.11 26.60
CA ASP A 524 -39.98 61.31 25.80
C ASP A 524 -39.21 62.33 26.66
N PRO A 525 -37.98 62.74 26.27
CA PRO A 525 -37.18 63.74 26.99
C PRO A 525 -37.36 65.17 26.45
N PHE A 526 -38.24 65.41 25.47
CA PHE A 526 -38.34 66.70 24.77
C PHE A 526 -39.51 67.57 25.27
N PRO A 527 -39.43 68.92 25.18
CA PRO A 527 -38.28 69.71 24.72
C PRO A 527 -37.17 69.81 25.77
N THR A 528 -35.91 69.91 25.33
CA THR A 528 -34.75 70.03 26.23
C THR A 528 -33.56 70.73 25.57
N THR A 529 -32.48 70.95 26.31
CA THR A 529 -31.26 71.65 25.85
C THR A 529 -30.02 70.92 26.30
N ILE A 530 -29.01 70.81 25.43
CA ILE A 530 -27.73 70.16 25.72
C ILE A 530 -26.61 71.20 25.69
N ALA A 531 -26.01 71.49 26.84
CA ALA A 531 -24.84 72.36 26.94
C ALA A 531 -23.59 71.73 26.28
N PRO A 532 -22.58 72.52 25.88
CA PRO A 532 -21.31 72.01 25.34
C PRO A 532 -20.67 70.91 26.19
N GLY A 533 -20.27 69.81 25.55
CA GLY A 533 -19.74 68.59 26.19
C GLY A 533 -20.78 67.76 26.97
N GLY A 534 -22.04 68.21 27.03
CA GLY A 534 -23.14 67.45 27.63
C GLY A 534 -23.74 66.42 26.69
N SER A 535 -24.43 65.44 27.25
CA SER A 535 -25.10 64.37 26.51
C SER A 535 -26.54 64.14 26.96
N LEU A 536 -27.42 63.85 26.01
CA LEU A 536 -28.77 63.34 26.23
C LEU A 536 -28.88 61.91 25.70
N ARG A 537 -29.29 60.98 26.56
CA ARG A 537 -29.62 59.61 26.18
C ARG A 537 -31.10 59.50 25.81
N VAL A 538 -31.41 58.85 24.69
CA VAL A 538 -32.77 58.58 24.22
C VAL A 538 -32.94 57.06 24.13
N ASP A 539 -33.71 56.49 25.06
CA ASP A 539 -33.88 55.05 25.21
C ASP A 539 -35.11 54.52 24.45
N PHE A 540 -34.84 53.60 23.51
CA PHE A 540 -35.82 52.90 22.69
C PHE A 540 -35.98 51.45 23.14
N GLN A 541 -37.14 50.86 22.83
CA GLN A 541 -37.45 49.46 23.08
C GLN A 541 -37.98 48.81 21.81
N TYR A 542 -37.42 47.64 21.47
CA TYR A 542 -37.94 46.72 20.46
C TYR A 542 -38.52 45.50 21.17
N ALA A 543 -39.75 45.15 20.81
CA ALA A 543 -40.54 44.07 21.39
C ALA A 543 -41.41 43.39 20.30
N PRO A 544 -40.80 42.63 19.37
CA PRO A 544 -41.54 41.96 18.31
C PRO A 544 -42.51 40.92 18.88
N THR A 545 -43.73 40.86 18.36
CA THR A 545 -44.72 39.80 18.68
C THR A 545 -44.78 38.71 17.62
N GLU A 546 -44.29 39.00 16.41
CA GLU A 546 -44.30 38.14 15.23
C GLU A 546 -42.96 38.30 14.48
N MET A 547 -42.69 37.47 13.47
CA MET A 547 -41.43 37.50 12.70
C MET A 547 -41.52 38.52 11.55
N ALA A 548 -40.74 39.60 11.64
CA ALA A 548 -40.55 40.66 10.65
C ALA A 548 -39.25 41.47 10.88
N GLU A 549 -38.79 42.18 9.83
CA GLU A 549 -37.88 43.32 9.96
C GLU A 549 -38.62 44.59 10.38
N ALA A 550 -38.35 45.09 11.59
CA ALA A 550 -38.93 46.34 12.09
C ALA A 550 -38.07 47.55 11.72
N LYS A 551 -38.56 48.34 10.76
CA LYS A 551 -37.87 49.54 10.24
C LYS A 551 -38.63 50.80 10.62
N ALA A 552 -38.08 51.56 11.58
CA ALA A 552 -38.68 52.79 12.08
C ALA A 552 -37.70 53.98 12.00
N ARG A 553 -38.22 55.20 11.83
CA ARG A 553 -37.42 56.43 11.80
C ARG A 553 -37.92 57.41 12.84
N TYR A 554 -37.19 57.53 13.94
CA TYR A 554 -37.43 58.58 14.93
C TYR A 554 -36.67 59.84 14.50
N VAL A 555 -37.29 61.00 14.61
CA VAL A 555 -36.74 62.27 14.14
C VAL A 555 -36.84 63.30 15.24
N ILE A 556 -35.69 63.84 15.63
CA ILE A 556 -35.56 64.93 16.61
C ILE A 556 -35.47 66.24 15.83
N LEU A 557 -36.37 67.18 16.15
CA LEU A 557 -36.30 68.55 15.64
C LEU A 557 -35.40 69.40 16.54
N THR A 558 -34.55 70.22 15.92
CA THR A 558 -33.54 71.04 16.61
C THR A 558 -33.65 72.52 16.18
N ASP A 559 -32.94 73.42 16.86
CA ASP A 559 -32.71 74.80 16.38
C ASP A 559 -31.41 74.98 15.56
N ASP A 560 -30.76 73.89 15.16
CA ASP A 560 -29.64 73.86 14.21
C ASP A 560 -30.14 74.21 12.79
N PRO A 561 -29.73 75.36 12.20
CA PRO A 561 -30.20 75.78 10.88
C PRO A 561 -29.56 75.02 9.71
N VAL A 562 -28.55 74.18 9.97
CA VAL A 562 -27.91 73.31 8.97
C VAL A 562 -28.57 71.92 8.98
N PHE A 563 -28.85 71.38 10.17
CA PHE A 563 -29.50 70.08 10.36
C PHE A 563 -30.72 70.15 11.31
N PRO A 564 -31.82 70.80 10.89
CA PRO A 564 -33.00 71.04 11.74
C PRO A 564 -33.80 69.76 12.06
N GLU A 565 -33.63 68.68 11.30
CA GLU A 565 -34.07 67.33 11.66
C GLU A 565 -32.84 66.43 11.83
N ARG A 566 -32.64 65.87 13.02
CA ARG A 566 -31.66 64.82 13.33
C ARG A 566 -32.38 63.45 13.36
N PRO A 567 -32.27 62.63 12.31
CA PRO A 567 -32.96 61.35 12.22
C PRO A 567 -32.15 60.22 12.89
N ILE A 568 -32.83 59.42 13.71
CA ILE A 568 -32.33 58.15 14.22
C ILE A 568 -32.96 57.03 13.38
N SER A 569 -32.13 56.26 12.69
CA SER A 569 -32.58 55.03 12.03
C SER A 569 -32.69 53.92 13.06
N ILE A 570 -33.91 53.45 13.33
CA ILE A 570 -34.13 52.31 14.21
C ILE A 570 -34.36 51.08 13.35
N LEU A 571 -33.45 50.12 13.48
CA LEU A 571 -33.59 48.78 12.92
C LEU A 571 -33.76 47.80 14.07
N GLY A 572 -34.89 47.12 14.12
CA GLY A 572 -35.03 45.85 14.80
C GLY A 572 -35.14 44.76 13.74
N SER A 573 -34.49 43.63 13.95
CA SER A 573 -34.78 42.45 13.14
C SER A 573 -35.21 41.32 14.06
N SER A 574 -36.23 40.56 13.66
CA SER A 574 -36.43 39.20 14.19
C SER A 574 -35.85 38.14 13.24
N GLU A 575 -35.10 38.59 12.22
CA GLU A 575 -34.27 37.79 11.33
C GLU A 575 -32.79 38.10 11.59
N GLY A 576 -32.03 37.10 12.02
CA GLY A 576 -30.60 37.02 11.73
C GLY A 576 -30.40 35.85 10.77
N TYR A 577 -29.25 35.78 10.13
CA TYR A 577 -28.96 34.72 9.16
C TYR A 577 -28.01 33.67 9.72
N VAL A 578 -28.26 32.43 9.31
CA VAL A 578 -27.38 31.27 9.43
C VAL A 578 -26.75 31.09 8.04
N ASP A 579 -25.42 31.01 7.98
CA ASP A 579 -24.65 30.84 6.75
C ASP A 579 -23.62 29.74 7.00
N ILE A 580 -23.81 28.62 6.31
CA ILE A 580 -23.18 27.34 6.58
C ILE A 580 -22.51 26.84 5.30
N PHE A 581 -21.30 26.32 5.44
CA PHE A 581 -20.60 25.64 4.36
C PHE A 581 -19.74 24.51 4.92
N THR A 582 -19.34 23.60 4.04
CA THR A 582 -18.49 22.45 4.36
C THR A 582 -17.12 22.58 3.71
N LYS A 583 -16.09 22.00 4.33
CA LYS A 583 -14.81 21.70 3.67
C LYS A 583 -14.30 20.30 4.10
N PRO A 584 -13.88 19.43 3.17
CA PRO A 584 -14.03 19.58 1.72
C PRO A 584 -15.52 19.57 1.31
N GLU A 585 -15.81 19.96 0.06
CA GLU A 585 -17.18 20.01 -0.48
C GLU A 585 -17.67 18.65 -0.99
N PHE A 586 -16.74 17.73 -1.24
CA PHE A 586 -16.98 16.31 -1.50
C PHE A 586 -15.92 15.48 -0.77
N ILE A 587 -16.17 14.19 -0.53
CA ILE A 587 -15.15 13.21 -0.18
C ILE A 587 -15.05 12.20 -1.32
N ASP A 588 -13.82 11.91 -1.75
CA ASP A 588 -13.49 10.80 -2.62
C ASP A 588 -12.43 9.95 -1.92
N PHE A 589 -12.81 8.77 -1.42
CA PHE A 589 -11.90 7.85 -0.76
C PHE A 589 -10.88 7.22 -1.71
N GLY A 590 -11.16 7.19 -3.01
CA GLY A 590 -10.42 6.44 -4.02
C GLY A 590 -10.72 4.94 -4.01
N PRO A 591 -10.01 4.17 -4.86
CA PRO A 591 -10.17 2.73 -4.96
C PRO A 591 -9.62 2.00 -3.73
N ALA A 592 -10.41 1.09 -3.15
CA ALA A 592 -10.06 0.30 -1.98
C ALA A 592 -10.54 -1.17 -2.11
N ARG A 593 -9.86 -2.10 -1.46
CA ARG A 593 -10.19 -3.54 -1.54
C ARG A 593 -11.35 -3.89 -0.59
N PRO A 594 -12.35 -4.68 -1.03
CA PRO A 594 -13.34 -5.29 -0.15
C PRO A 594 -12.75 -5.90 1.13
N GLY A 595 -13.32 -5.55 2.27
CA GLY A 595 -12.86 -5.95 3.60
C GLY A 595 -11.67 -5.15 4.15
N CYS A 596 -11.30 -4.03 3.53
CA CYS A 596 -10.24 -3.12 4.01
C CYS A 596 -10.79 -1.72 4.30
N ALA A 597 -10.62 -1.24 5.53
CA ALA A 597 -11.08 0.08 5.95
C ALA A 597 -10.11 1.18 5.48
N VAL A 598 -10.64 2.17 4.76
CA VAL A 598 -9.90 3.39 4.37
C VAL A 598 -9.91 4.36 5.56
N PRO A 599 -8.77 5.02 5.89
CA PRO A 599 -8.71 5.99 6.98
C PRO A 599 -9.78 7.08 6.90
N ALA A 600 -10.44 7.33 8.04
CA ALA A 600 -11.56 8.27 8.11
C ALA A 600 -11.17 9.69 7.68
N ARG A 601 -12.02 10.33 6.88
CA ARG A 601 -11.86 11.68 6.34
C ARG A 601 -12.80 12.66 7.04
N GLU A 602 -12.31 13.85 7.34
CA GLU A 602 -13.06 14.90 8.04
C GLU A 602 -13.83 15.80 7.06
N VAL A 603 -15.14 15.94 7.27
CA VAL A 603 -15.92 17.11 6.84
C VAL A 603 -15.99 18.10 7.99
N ARG A 604 -15.52 19.33 7.78
CA ARG A 604 -15.70 20.43 8.73
C ARG A 604 -16.88 21.28 8.29
N VAL A 605 -17.86 21.42 9.18
CA VAL A 605 -19.07 22.23 9.00
C VAL A 605 -18.87 23.57 9.69
N PHE A 606 -18.81 24.65 8.92
CA PHE A 606 -18.56 26.00 9.39
C PHE A 606 -19.85 26.81 9.51
N ASN A 607 -19.85 27.83 10.36
CA ASN A 607 -20.91 28.82 10.43
C ASN A 607 -20.34 30.25 10.36
N ALA A 608 -20.32 30.82 9.16
CA ALA A 608 -20.03 32.24 8.94
C ALA A 608 -21.22 33.15 9.30
N GLY A 609 -22.40 32.55 9.55
CA GLY A 609 -23.63 33.24 9.89
C GLY A 609 -23.56 34.04 11.19
N SER A 610 -24.42 35.06 11.27
CA SER A 610 -24.60 35.91 12.45
C SER A 610 -25.26 35.22 13.65
N LEU A 611 -25.87 34.05 13.45
CA LEU A 611 -26.60 33.30 14.47
C LEU A 611 -25.89 31.98 14.79
N GLN A 612 -26.05 31.52 16.04
CA GLN A 612 -25.78 30.12 16.36
C GLN A 612 -26.79 29.23 15.63
N ALA A 613 -26.30 28.38 14.74
CA ALA A 613 -27.08 27.33 14.11
C ALA A 613 -27.21 26.11 15.06
N PHE A 614 -28.13 25.21 14.74
CA PHE A 614 -28.17 23.88 15.33
C PHE A 614 -28.20 22.84 14.22
N ILE A 615 -27.27 21.89 14.25
CA ILE A 615 -27.36 20.69 13.41
C ILE A 615 -28.46 19.81 14.01
N GLU A 616 -29.49 19.50 13.22
CA GLU A 616 -30.69 18.78 13.62
C GLU A 616 -30.65 17.29 13.22
N SER A 617 -29.96 16.96 12.13
CA SER A 617 -29.56 15.59 11.81
C SER A 617 -28.26 15.57 11.01
N ILE A 618 -27.52 14.48 11.15
CA ILE A 618 -26.42 14.08 10.26
C ILE A 618 -26.80 12.68 9.80
N THR A 619 -26.99 12.50 8.50
CA THR A 619 -27.55 11.27 7.91
C THR A 619 -26.88 11.00 6.56
N LEU A 620 -26.69 9.72 6.22
CA LEU A 620 -26.31 9.32 4.87
C LEU A 620 -27.60 9.05 4.08
N THR A 621 -27.74 9.58 2.86
CA THR A 621 -28.99 9.50 2.08
C THR A 621 -29.22 8.12 1.49
N SER A 622 -28.16 7.46 1.01
CA SER A 622 -28.25 6.10 0.48
C SER A 622 -28.04 5.07 1.58
N THR A 623 -28.89 4.05 1.57
CA THR A 623 -28.72 2.81 2.34
C THR A 623 -28.32 1.63 1.44
N THR A 624 -27.85 1.87 0.21
CA THR A 624 -27.37 0.81 -0.68
C THR A 624 -25.99 0.29 -0.27
N THR A 625 -25.16 1.15 0.32
CA THR A 625 -23.80 0.82 0.74
C THR A 625 -23.76 0.75 2.28
N GLN A 626 -23.56 -0.44 2.86
CA GLN A 626 -23.31 -0.61 4.30
C GLN A 626 -21.82 -0.43 4.63
N GLU A 627 -21.20 0.52 3.93
CA GLU A 627 -19.76 0.56 3.70
C GLU A 627 -19.17 1.90 4.13
N ILE A 628 -19.90 2.99 3.87
CA ILE A 628 -19.54 4.35 4.28
C ILE A 628 -20.22 4.62 5.64
N HIS A 629 -19.45 4.93 6.70
CA HIS A 629 -19.99 5.11 8.04
C HIS A 629 -19.57 6.45 8.68
N VAL A 630 -20.46 7.07 9.46
CA VAL A 630 -20.14 8.25 10.26
C VAL A 630 -19.46 7.84 11.57
N VAL A 631 -18.13 7.74 11.54
CA VAL A 631 -17.27 7.31 12.67
C VAL A 631 -17.35 8.26 13.86
N THR A 632 -17.45 9.57 13.62
CA THR A 632 -17.54 10.58 14.68
C THR A 632 -18.39 11.74 14.24
N SER A 633 -19.37 12.11 15.06
CA SER A 633 -20.24 13.26 14.84
C SER A 633 -20.55 13.95 16.18
N PRO A 634 -20.86 15.26 16.18
CA PRO A 634 -21.26 15.97 17.39
C PRO A 634 -22.64 15.49 17.86
N SER A 635 -22.86 15.43 19.18
CA SER A 635 -24.13 14.97 19.76
C SER A 635 -25.31 15.85 19.34
N ILE A 636 -26.23 15.28 18.56
CA ILE A 636 -27.38 15.99 17.98
C ILE A 636 -28.49 16.20 19.04
N PRO A 637 -29.14 17.38 19.09
CA PRO A 637 -28.92 18.56 18.24
C PRO A 637 -27.68 19.37 18.67
N ALA A 638 -26.71 19.48 17.76
CA ALA A 638 -25.41 20.07 18.06
C ALA A 638 -25.45 21.60 17.87
N PRO A 639 -25.04 22.41 18.87
CA PRO A 639 -24.91 23.85 18.71
C PRO A 639 -23.69 24.17 17.85
N LEU A 640 -23.86 25.02 16.84
CA LEU A 640 -22.79 25.49 15.96
C LEU A 640 -22.71 27.03 16.05
N PRO A 641 -21.85 27.59 16.92
CA PRO A 641 -21.77 29.03 17.15
C PRO A 641 -21.41 29.83 15.91
N SER A 642 -21.79 31.11 15.89
CA SER A 642 -21.33 32.09 14.89
C SER A 642 -19.80 32.19 14.91
N GLY A 643 -19.16 32.11 13.74
CA GLY A 643 -17.70 32.03 13.58
C GLY A 643 -17.07 30.70 14.00
N GLY A 644 -17.89 29.71 14.41
CA GLY A 644 -17.43 28.39 14.82
C GLY A 644 -17.44 27.35 13.69
N PHE A 645 -16.82 26.20 13.95
CA PHE A 645 -16.96 25.00 13.15
C PHE A 645 -17.13 23.76 14.03
N THR A 646 -17.57 22.66 13.43
CA THR A 646 -17.55 21.32 14.03
C THR A 646 -17.09 20.30 12.99
N THR A 647 -16.61 19.14 13.45
CA THR A 647 -16.08 18.08 12.59
C THR A 647 -17.03 16.88 12.57
N ILE A 648 -17.20 16.31 11.38
CA ILE A 648 -17.83 15.00 11.15
C ILE A 648 -16.76 14.14 10.48
N ALA A 649 -16.40 13.01 11.07
CA ALA A 649 -15.51 12.03 10.45
C ALA A 649 -16.33 10.91 9.83
N VAL A 650 -16.04 10.58 8.58
CA VAL A 650 -16.64 9.49 7.82
C VAL A 650 -15.54 8.53 7.38
N ASP A 651 -15.75 7.22 7.45
CA ASP A 651 -14.87 6.22 6.85
C ASP A 651 -15.56 5.46 5.71
N TYR A 652 -14.81 4.58 5.05
CA TYR A 652 -15.29 3.71 4.00
C TYR A 652 -14.63 2.34 4.15
N VAL A 653 -15.44 1.30 4.18
CA VAL A 653 -15.04 -0.10 4.31
C VAL A 653 -15.79 -0.90 3.23
N PRO A 654 -15.27 -1.00 1.99
CA PRO A 654 -15.95 -1.71 0.93
C PRO A 654 -16.23 -3.17 1.29
N THR A 655 -17.33 -3.74 0.77
CA THR A 655 -17.72 -5.14 0.98
C THR A 655 -17.94 -5.92 -0.31
N ASP A 656 -18.25 -5.26 -1.43
CA ASP A 656 -18.19 -5.85 -2.77
C ASP A 656 -17.42 -5.00 -3.80
N ILE A 657 -17.38 -5.44 -5.06
CA ILE A 657 -16.66 -4.75 -6.15
C ILE A 657 -17.65 -3.90 -6.93
N GLY A 658 -17.48 -2.58 -6.89
CA GLY A 658 -18.41 -1.62 -7.45
C GLY A 658 -18.04 -0.18 -7.13
N ARG A 659 -18.94 0.74 -7.47
CA ARG A 659 -18.84 2.16 -7.14
C ARG A 659 -19.83 2.51 -6.04
N ASP A 660 -19.31 3.04 -4.94
CA ASP A 660 -20.07 3.41 -3.76
C ASP A 660 -20.26 4.92 -3.70
N ASP A 661 -21.47 5.36 -4.04
CA ASP A 661 -21.91 6.75 -3.89
C ASP A 661 -22.94 6.86 -2.75
N THR A 662 -22.75 7.85 -1.89
CA THR A 662 -23.78 8.30 -0.93
C THR A 662 -23.62 9.80 -0.69
N GLU A 663 -24.60 10.43 -0.06
CA GLU A 663 -24.52 11.85 0.31
C GLU A 663 -24.63 11.99 1.81
N LEU A 664 -23.71 12.76 2.41
CA LEU A 664 -23.82 13.18 3.79
C LEU A 664 -24.75 14.39 3.88
N GLU A 665 -26.02 14.14 4.21
CA GLU A 665 -27.00 15.16 4.55
C GLU A 665 -26.75 15.70 5.96
N ILE A 666 -26.43 16.99 6.03
CA ILE A 666 -26.27 17.77 7.25
C ILE A 666 -27.48 18.72 7.33
N LYS A 667 -28.52 18.31 8.04
CA LYS A 667 -29.71 19.13 8.21
C LYS A 667 -29.48 20.18 9.29
N ILE A 668 -29.59 21.44 8.91
CA ILE A 668 -29.54 22.58 9.84
C ILE A 668 -30.97 22.96 10.22
N ARG A 669 -31.23 23.17 11.51
CA ARG A 669 -32.54 23.60 12.00
C ARG A 669 -32.92 24.95 11.37
N ASP A 670 -34.20 25.09 11.04
CA ASP A 670 -34.83 26.28 10.47
C ASP A 670 -34.34 26.68 9.06
N LEU A 671 -33.48 25.88 8.41
CA LEU A 671 -33.17 26.01 6.98
C LEU A 671 -34.01 25.02 6.12
N PRO A 672 -34.42 25.41 4.90
CA PRO A 672 -35.38 24.65 4.09
C PRO A 672 -34.79 23.42 3.37
N TYR A 673 -33.47 23.34 3.26
CA TYR A 673 -32.74 22.25 2.60
C TYR A 673 -31.56 21.81 3.48
N PRO A 674 -31.20 20.52 3.50
CA PRO A 674 -29.96 20.06 4.11
C PRO A 674 -28.75 20.45 3.26
N PHE A 675 -27.57 20.50 3.86
CA PHE A 675 -26.31 20.57 3.12
C PHE A 675 -25.91 19.16 2.72
N ILE A 676 -25.58 18.97 1.45
CA ILE A 676 -25.13 17.70 0.88
C ILE A 676 -23.62 17.79 0.66
N VAL A 677 -22.87 16.84 1.21
CA VAL A 677 -21.50 16.54 0.81
C VAL A 677 -21.53 15.18 0.10
N PRO A 678 -21.30 15.11 -1.22
CA PRO A 678 -21.17 13.85 -1.93
C PRO A 678 -19.98 13.06 -1.41
N ILE A 679 -20.15 11.76 -1.21
CA ILE A 679 -19.11 10.84 -0.78
C ILE A 679 -19.02 9.69 -1.77
N HIS A 680 -17.83 9.51 -2.34
CA HIS A 680 -17.50 8.47 -3.29
C HIS A 680 -16.42 7.54 -2.71
N GLY A 681 -16.54 6.25 -2.98
CA GLY A 681 -15.48 5.25 -2.93
C GLY A 681 -15.65 4.24 -4.07
N GLU A 682 -14.61 3.44 -4.35
CA GLU A 682 -14.70 2.36 -5.33
C GLU A 682 -14.13 1.06 -4.74
N GLY A 683 -14.98 0.04 -4.61
CA GLY A 683 -14.59 -1.31 -4.26
C GLY A 683 -13.91 -1.96 -5.45
N VAL A 684 -12.59 -2.17 -5.37
CA VAL A 684 -11.80 -2.78 -6.46
C VAL A 684 -11.23 -4.13 -6.08
N SER A 685 -11.09 -5.02 -7.06
CA SER A 685 -10.26 -6.22 -6.90
C SER A 685 -8.79 -5.81 -6.74
N ALA A 686 -8.26 -5.92 -5.52
CA ALA A 686 -6.81 -5.88 -5.36
C ALA A 686 -6.19 -7.06 -6.14
N PRO A 687 -5.24 -6.81 -7.06
CA PRO A 687 -4.56 -7.89 -7.76
C PRO A 687 -3.81 -8.75 -6.74
N LYS A 688 -3.88 -10.07 -6.92
CA LYS A 688 -3.05 -11.01 -6.16
C LYS A 688 -1.58 -10.70 -6.44
N VAL A 689 -0.78 -10.63 -5.38
CA VAL A 689 0.68 -10.55 -5.49
C VAL A 689 1.20 -11.96 -5.79
N VAL A 690 2.12 -12.06 -6.74
CA VAL A 690 2.83 -13.30 -7.07
C VAL A 690 4.30 -13.09 -6.79
N ASP A 691 4.76 -13.54 -5.63
CA ASP A 691 6.19 -13.59 -5.35
C ASP A 691 6.78 -14.85 -5.99
N THR A 692 7.90 -14.69 -6.69
CA THR A 692 8.63 -15.79 -7.32
C THR A 692 10.02 -15.90 -6.68
N PHE A 693 10.40 -17.12 -6.34
CA PHE A 693 11.69 -17.46 -5.76
C PHE A 693 12.27 -18.65 -6.53
N GLU A 694 13.57 -18.65 -6.79
CA GLU A 694 14.28 -19.85 -7.24
C GLU A 694 14.98 -20.51 -6.05
N GLN A 695 14.89 -21.84 -5.96
CA GLN A 695 15.68 -22.63 -5.02
C GLN A 695 17.04 -22.91 -5.67
N ALA A 696 18.07 -22.16 -5.30
CA ALA A 696 19.38 -22.28 -5.92
C ALA A 696 20.02 -23.65 -5.69
N ASP A 697 20.86 -24.03 -6.65
CA ASP A 697 21.92 -25.02 -6.49
C ASP A 697 22.87 -24.58 -5.36
N LYS A 698 23.23 -25.52 -4.48
CA LYS A 698 24.15 -25.29 -3.36
C LYS A 698 25.37 -26.22 -3.41
N GLU A 699 25.72 -26.77 -4.58
CA GLU A 699 27.06 -27.34 -4.80
C GLU A 699 28.16 -26.27 -4.68
N LEU A 700 27.88 -25.01 -5.07
CA LEU A 700 28.80 -23.87 -4.94
C LEU A 700 28.23 -22.78 -4.00
N VAL A 701 28.98 -22.39 -2.97
CA VAL A 701 28.58 -21.34 -2.01
C VAL A 701 29.72 -20.38 -1.68
N ASP A 702 29.48 -19.07 -1.79
CA ASP A 702 30.45 -18.03 -1.41
C ASP A 702 29.96 -17.31 -0.15
N VAL A 703 30.81 -17.20 0.87
CA VAL A 703 30.47 -16.68 2.20
C VAL A 703 31.29 -15.43 2.51
N LEU A 704 30.62 -14.34 2.90
CA LEU A 704 31.24 -13.15 3.45
C LEU A 704 30.86 -13.00 4.93
N PHE A 705 31.84 -13.12 5.82
CA PHE A 705 31.71 -12.66 7.20
C PHE A 705 32.05 -11.17 7.28
N VAL A 706 31.17 -10.38 7.89
CA VAL A 706 31.45 -9.03 8.38
C VAL A 706 31.47 -9.11 9.90
N ILE A 707 32.66 -9.01 10.49
CA ILE A 707 32.87 -9.15 11.93
C ILE A 707 33.16 -7.76 12.49
N ASP A 708 32.42 -7.35 13.50
CA ASP A 708 32.72 -6.08 14.17
C ASP A 708 34.07 -6.11 14.90
N ASP A 709 34.83 -5.01 14.73
CA ASP A 709 36.14 -4.78 15.31
C ASP A 709 36.17 -3.69 16.40
N SER A 710 35.03 -3.42 17.05
CA SER A 710 34.91 -2.58 18.25
C SER A 710 35.57 -3.22 19.50
N CYS A 711 35.55 -2.49 20.62
CA CYS A 711 36.25 -2.92 21.84
C CYS A 711 35.49 -3.94 22.71
N SER A 712 34.17 -4.11 22.52
CA SER A 712 33.31 -5.06 23.23
C SER A 712 33.41 -6.48 22.67
N MET A 713 33.63 -6.61 21.35
CA MET A 713 33.63 -7.87 20.60
C MET A 713 34.79 -8.85 20.92
N TYR A 714 35.67 -8.55 21.88
CA TYR A 714 36.82 -9.42 22.19
C TYR A 714 36.43 -10.85 22.58
N ASP A 715 35.46 -11.03 23.48
CA ASP A 715 35.04 -12.36 23.92
C ASP A 715 34.31 -13.12 22.79
N ASP A 716 33.52 -12.40 21.97
CA ASP A 716 32.70 -12.98 20.90
C ASP A 716 33.51 -13.38 19.66
N GLN A 717 34.52 -12.60 19.27
CA GLN A 717 35.49 -13.01 18.24
C GLN A 717 36.20 -14.31 18.65
N ASN A 718 36.51 -14.48 19.94
CA ASN A 718 37.12 -15.71 20.45
C ASN A 718 36.15 -16.91 20.41
N GLU A 719 34.87 -16.73 20.75
CA GLU A 719 33.86 -17.81 20.65
C GLU A 719 33.50 -18.16 19.20
N LEU A 720 33.37 -17.17 18.30
CA LEU A 720 33.23 -17.37 16.85
C LEU A 720 34.39 -18.22 16.30
N ALA A 721 35.62 -17.81 16.61
CA ALA A 721 36.84 -18.52 16.22
C ALA A 721 36.93 -19.93 16.84
N ALA A 722 36.52 -20.11 18.10
CA ALA A 722 36.51 -21.41 18.76
C ALA A 722 35.54 -22.38 18.07
N ASN A 723 34.33 -21.92 17.73
CA ASN A 723 33.21 -22.78 17.33
C ASN A 723 33.04 -22.97 15.81
N PHE A 724 33.89 -22.37 14.96
CA PHE A 724 33.83 -22.48 13.48
C PHE A 724 33.58 -23.90 12.91
N ALA A 725 34.14 -24.94 13.53
CA ALA A 725 33.92 -26.34 13.16
C ALA A 725 32.43 -26.77 13.15
N ARG A 726 31.53 -26.01 13.78
CA ARG A 726 30.07 -26.21 13.74
C ARG A 726 29.44 -25.68 12.45
N PHE A 727 29.86 -24.49 12.02
CA PHE A 727 29.43 -23.88 10.77
C PHE A 727 29.81 -24.73 9.56
N ILE A 728 31.09 -25.13 9.47
CA ILE A 728 31.62 -25.83 8.29
C ILE A 728 31.28 -27.34 8.24
N ALA A 729 30.63 -27.86 9.27
CA ALA A 729 30.23 -29.27 9.34
C ALA A 729 29.22 -29.63 8.23
N GLN A 730 28.26 -28.76 7.93
CA GLN A 730 27.24 -29.03 6.90
C GLN A 730 27.81 -29.02 5.50
N ALA A 731 28.66 -28.04 5.17
CA ALA A 731 29.42 -28.02 3.92
C ALA A 731 30.23 -29.32 3.72
N SER A 732 30.87 -29.80 4.79
CA SER A 732 31.65 -31.06 4.78
C SER A 732 30.79 -32.31 4.59
N VAL A 733 29.59 -32.37 5.20
CA VAL A 733 28.64 -33.48 5.04
C VAL A 733 28.04 -33.52 3.63
N ARG A 734 27.79 -32.34 3.04
CA ARG A 734 27.11 -32.19 1.75
C ARG A 734 28.05 -32.09 0.55
N LYS A 735 29.35 -31.87 0.80
CA LYS A 735 30.43 -31.64 -0.20
C LYS A 735 30.29 -30.33 -0.97
N VAL A 736 29.77 -29.29 -0.34
CA VAL A 736 29.71 -27.93 -0.91
C VAL A 736 31.12 -27.43 -1.17
N ASP A 737 31.40 -26.97 -2.39
CA ASP A 737 32.61 -26.20 -2.71
C ASP A 737 32.38 -24.76 -2.22
N PHE A 738 32.97 -24.44 -1.07
CA PHE A 738 32.81 -23.14 -0.43
C PHE A 738 34.03 -22.23 -0.61
N ARG A 739 33.75 -20.92 -0.65
CA ARG A 739 34.73 -19.84 -0.45
C ARG A 739 34.31 -18.99 0.74
N ILE A 740 35.24 -18.55 1.58
CA ILE A 740 34.96 -17.70 2.74
C ILE A 740 35.91 -16.51 2.75
N GLY A 741 35.35 -15.31 2.79
CA GLY A 741 36.05 -14.06 3.07
C GLY A 741 35.60 -13.47 4.40
N ILE A 742 36.51 -12.77 5.08
CA ILE A 742 36.24 -12.07 6.35
C ILE A 742 36.63 -10.59 6.19
N THR A 743 35.75 -9.67 6.55
CA THR A 743 35.98 -8.22 6.61
C THR A 743 35.51 -7.63 7.94
N THR A 744 35.86 -6.38 8.21
CA THR A 744 35.46 -5.62 9.41
C THR A 744 34.32 -4.65 9.14
N THR A 745 33.58 -4.25 10.20
CA THR A 745 32.67 -3.09 10.20
C THR A 745 33.41 -1.77 9.95
N THR A 746 34.66 -1.66 10.41
CA THR A 746 35.54 -0.50 10.12
C THR A 746 35.87 -0.40 8.63
N LEU A 747 35.60 0.78 8.05
CA LEU A 747 35.78 1.08 6.62
C LEU A 747 37.18 1.64 6.26
N GLU A 748 38.08 1.85 7.22
CA GLU A 748 39.44 2.34 6.98
C GLU A 748 40.48 1.20 7.04
N PRO A 749 41.60 1.28 6.28
CA PRO A 749 41.94 2.31 5.29
C PRO A 749 41.31 2.08 3.91
N ILE A 750 40.68 0.92 3.68
CA ILE A 750 39.99 0.55 2.45
C ILE A 750 38.67 -0.15 2.82
N PRO A 751 37.50 0.39 2.45
CA PRO A 751 36.21 -0.18 2.82
C PRO A 751 36.05 -1.63 2.32
N GLY A 752 35.64 -2.54 3.20
CA GLY A 752 35.36 -3.93 2.84
C GLY A 752 36.57 -4.78 2.44
N MET A 753 37.80 -4.34 2.70
CA MET A 753 39.01 -5.09 2.36
C MET A 753 39.17 -6.35 3.25
N LEU A 754 39.26 -7.53 2.63
CA LEU A 754 39.35 -8.80 3.39
C LEU A 754 40.58 -8.88 4.31
N ARG A 755 40.40 -9.53 5.45
CA ARG A 755 41.43 -9.84 6.46
C ARG A 755 42.17 -11.14 6.11
N GLY A 756 42.90 -11.11 4.99
CA GLY A 756 43.70 -12.23 4.49
C GLY A 756 43.15 -12.85 3.21
N ASP A 757 43.71 -13.99 2.81
CA ASP A 757 43.33 -14.72 1.60
C ASP A 757 41.97 -15.42 1.75
N VAL A 758 41.21 -15.53 0.65
CA VAL A 758 39.94 -16.27 0.59
C VAL A 758 40.15 -17.74 0.98
N LEU A 759 39.45 -18.19 2.02
CA LEU A 759 39.51 -19.56 2.53
C LEU A 759 38.63 -20.49 1.68
N SER A 760 38.99 -21.77 1.59
CA SER A 760 38.22 -22.80 0.88
C SER A 760 38.51 -24.20 1.43
N ALA A 761 37.82 -25.22 0.93
CA ALA A 761 38.09 -26.63 1.26
C ALA A 761 39.53 -27.10 0.92
N SER A 762 40.29 -26.33 0.12
CA SER A 762 41.69 -26.60 -0.21
C SER A 762 42.71 -25.93 0.74
N THR A 763 42.25 -25.06 1.65
CA THR A 763 43.12 -24.30 2.56
C THR A 763 43.79 -25.23 3.61
N PRO A 764 45.13 -25.19 3.74
CA PRO A 764 45.83 -25.96 4.77
C PRO A 764 45.38 -25.56 6.19
N ASP A 765 44.97 -26.55 6.98
CA ASP A 765 44.53 -26.38 8.37
C ASP A 765 43.44 -25.30 8.55
N LEU A 766 42.36 -25.44 7.76
CA LEU A 766 41.27 -24.45 7.61
C LEU A 766 40.74 -23.89 8.95
N ASP A 767 40.54 -24.72 9.98
CA ASP A 767 40.14 -24.28 11.32
C ASP A 767 41.13 -23.26 11.91
N SER A 768 42.43 -23.49 11.75
CA SER A 768 43.47 -22.57 12.21
C SER A 768 43.56 -21.33 11.33
N ALA A 769 43.28 -21.44 10.02
CA ALA A 769 43.26 -20.32 9.10
C ALA A 769 42.07 -19.37 9.38
N PHE A 770 40.86 -19.91 9.54
CA PHE A 770 39.68 -19.13 9.94
C PHE A 770 39.88 -18.46 11.29
N ARG A 771 40.39 -19.18 12.30
CA ARG A 771 40.70 -18.61 13.63
C ARG A 771 41.66 -17.42 13.56
N ALA A 772 42.65 -17.45 12.67
CA ALA A 772 43.61 -16.37 12.50
C ALA A 772 43.02 -15.14 11.77
N GLN A 773 42.00 -15.32 10.93
CA GLN A 773 41.33 -14.23 10.21
C GLN A 773 40.13 -13.64 10.99
N ALA A 774 39.39 -14.48 11.72
CA ALA A 774 38.19 -14.08 12.47
C ALA A 774 38.51 -13.27 13.74
N ALA A 775 39.72 -13.40 14.28
CA ALA A 775 40.27 -12.50 15.29
C ALA A 775 40.69 -11.17 14.65
N VAL A 776 39.73 -10.45 14.07
CA VAL A 776 39.94 -9.25 13.23
C VAL A 776 40.59 -8.08 13.97
N GLY A 777 40.46 -8.04 15.30
CA GLY A 777 40.95 -6.98 16.17
C GLY A 777 39.82 -6.28 16.91
N VAL A 778 40.16 -5.47 17.91
CA VAL A 778 39.20 -4.79 18.81
C VAL A 778 39.57 -3.31 19.00
N GLY A 779 39.99 -2.68 17.90
CA GLY A 779 40.54 -1.32 17.85
C GLY A 779 40.04 -0.52 16.65
N GLY A 780 38.87 -0.90 16.13
CA GLY A 780 38.20 -0.28 15.01
C GLY A 780 37.41 0.99 15.37
N SER A 781 36.48 1.33 14.48
CA SER A 781 35.54 2.43 14.57
C SER A 781 34.46 2.19 15.62
N GLY A 782 34.15 3.20 16.43
CA GLY A 782 32.93 3.24 17.26
C GLY A 782 31.67 3.69 16.49
N LEU A 783 31.74 3.68 15.15
CA LEU A 783 30.60 3.76 14.23
C LEU A 783 30.62 2.45 13.43
N GLU A 784 29.76 1.51 13.79
CA GLU A 784 29.69 0.19 13.15
C GLU A 784 28.94 0.29 11.82
N ARG A 785 29.61 0.00 10.71
CA ARG A 785 29.04 0.18 9.35
C ARG A 785 29.08 -1.12 8.56
N GLY A 786 28.45 -2.16 9.10
CA GLY A 786 28.47 -3.52 8.57
C GLY A 786 27.85 -3.63 7.18
N LEU A 787 26.77 -2.91 6.90
CA LEU A 787 26.11 -2.91 5.59
C LEU A 787 26.93 -2.17 4.51
N ASP A 788 27.55 -1.03 4.84
CA ASP A 788 28.53 -0.38 3.96
C ASP A 788 29.77 -1.26 3.73
N ALA A 789 30.28 -1.93 4.77
CA ALA A 789 31.42 -2.83 4.68
C ALA A 789 31.12 -4.05 3.80
N MET A 790 29.95 -4.67 3.95
CA MET A 790 29.42 -5.72 3.09
C MET A 790 29.39 -5.25 1.63
N ARG A 791 28.74 -4.10 1.36
CA ARG A 791 28.59 -3.54 0.01
C ARG A 791 29.94 -3.30 -0.65
N ALA A 792 30.89 -2.72 0.07
CA ALA A 792 32.24 -2.47 -0.41
C ALA A 792 33.01 -3.79 -0.66
N ALA A 793 32.94 -4.76 0.25
CA ALA A 793 33.64 -6.03 0.14
C ALA A 793 33.19 -6.85 -1.09
N LEU A 794 31.87 -6.89 -1.32
CA LEU A 794 31.25 -7.54 -2.46
C LEU A 794 31.55 -6.81 -3.77
N SER A 795 31.70 -5.48 -3.75
CA SER A 795 32.11 -4.68 -4.90
C SER A 795 33.59 -4.90 -5.27
N LEU A 796 34.49 -4.91 -4.30
CA LEU A 796 35.91 -5.23 -4.51
C LEU A 796 36.10 -6.66 -5.03
N ALA A 797 35.31 -7.61 -4.52
CA ALA A 797 35.32 -9.00 -4.98
C ALA A 797 34.84 -9.13 -6.43
N ALA A 798 33.74 -8.47 -6.80
CA ALA A 798 33.23 -8.46 -8.18
C ALA A 798 34.18 -7.77 -9.17
N GLN A 799 34.96 -6.78 -8.70
CA GLN A 799 36.04 -6.14 -9.47
C GLN A 799 37.33 -6.99 -9.54
N GLY A 800 37.40 -8.14 -8.86
CA GLY A 800 38.59 -8.98 -8.81
C GLY A 800 39.78 -8.32 -8.10
N THR A 801 39.54 -7.38 -7.19
CA THR A 801 40.59 -6.59 -6.52
C THR A 801 41.16 -7.35 -5.32
N PRO A 802 42.47 -7.67 -5.27
CA PRO A 802 43.07 -8.36 -4.12
C PRO A 802 43.00 -7.50 -2.84
N PRO A 803 42.77 -8.08 -1.65
CA PRO A 803 42.65 -9.52 -1.34
C PRO A 803 41.26 -10.12 -1.63
N ASN A 804 40.24 -9.30 -1.92
CA ASN A 804 38.87 -9.75 -2.23
C ASN A 804 38.75 -10.56 -3.55
N ALA A 805 39.80 -10.52 -4.38
CA ALA A 805 39.90 -11.24 -5.64
C ALA A 805 39.59 -12.74 -5.50
N GLY A 806 38.59 -13.22 -6.25
CA GLY A 806 38.21 -14.62 -6.24
C GLY A 806 37.31 -15.04 -5.07
N LEU A 807 36.84 -14.13 -4.21
CA LEU A 807 35.79 -14.45 -3.23
C LEU A 807 34.50 -14.92 -3.93
N LEU A 808 34.12 -14.25 -5.01
CA LEU A 808 32.87 -14.50 -5.74
C LEU A 808 33.08 -15.38 -6.99
N ARG A 809 32.04 -16.15 -7.30
CA ARG A 809 31.77 -16.87 -8.55
C ARG A 809 30.44 -16.37 -9.14
N GLU A 810 30.19 -16.67 -10.41
CA GLU A 810 28.93 -16.32 -11.08
C GLU A 810 27.83 -17.32 -10.68
N ASP A 811 28.12 -18.63 -10.73
CA ASP A 811 27.17 -19.72 -10.45
C ASP A 811 27.09 -20.15 -8.96
N ALA A 812 27.37 -19.27 -7.98
CA ALA A 812 27.41 -19.63 -6.56
C ALA A 812 26.39 -18.86 -5.70
N GLY A 813 25.72 -19.58 -4.80
CA GLY A 813 24.85 -18.98 -3.78
C GLY A 813 25.67 -18.11 -2.81
N LEU A 814 25.19 -16.90 -2.53
CA LEU A 814 25.90 -15.94 -1.67
C LEU A 814 25.35 -16.00 -0.24
N VAL A 815 26.24 -16.11 0.75
CA VAL A 815 25.91 -16.03 2.17
C VAL A 815 26.60 -14.81 2.77
N VAL A 816 25.85 -13.87 3.35
CA VAL A 816 26.41 -12.78 4.16
C VAL A 816 26.11 -13.03 5.63
N ILE A 817 27.15 -13.08 6.46
CA ILE A 817 27.05 -13.30 7.90
C ILE A 817 27.60 -12.04 8.58
N ILE A 818 26.76 -11.31 9.31
CA ILE A 818 27.19 -10.13 10.08
C ILE A 818 27.19 -10.48 11.57
N VAL A 819 28.25 -10.10 12.27
CA VAL A 819 28.49 -10.41 13.69
C VAL A 819 28.87 -9.11 14.40
N SER A 820 28.00 -8.62 15.27
CA SER A 820 28.06 -7.28 15.90
C SER A 820 27.38 -7.32 17.27
N ASP A 821 27.84 -6.55 18.26
CA ASP A 821 27.10 -6.37 19.52
C ASP A 821 26.41 -5.01 19.69
N GLU A 822 26.48 -4.15 18.66
CA GLU A 822 25.63 -2.97 18.49
C GLU A 822 24.74 -3.08 17.22
N ASP A 823 24.18 -1.96 16.74
CA ASP A 823 23.37 -1.86 15.51
C ASP A 823 24.14 -1.21 14.35
N ASP A 824 23.65 -1.42 13.12
CA ASP A 824 24.24 -0.82 11.93
C ASP A 824 24.03 0.70 11.88
N GLN A 825 25.11 1.42 11.58
CA GLN A 825 25.16 2.88 11.45
C GLN A 825 25.59 3.27 10.02
N SER A 826 25.31 2.43 9.02
CA SER A 826 25.70 2.65 7.62
C SER A 826 24.91 3.79 6.97
N SER A 827 25.41 4.27 5.84
CA SER A 827 25.01 5.57 5.25
C SER A 827 23.64 5.61 4.53
N ALA A 828 22.83 4.56 4.66
CA ALA A 828 21.55 4.39 3.96
C ALA A 828 20.64 3.40 4.71
N PRO A 829 19.32 3.36 4.47
CA PRO A 829 18.44 2.36 5.08
C PRO A 829 18.69 0.93 4.51
N PRO A 830 18.47 -0.14 5.31
CA PRO A 830 18.64 -1.55 4.92
C PRO A 830 18.06 -1.95 3.56
N LEU A 831 16.90 -1.39 3.19
CA LEU A 831 16.24 -1.66 1.91
C LEU A 831 17.13 -1.34 0.70
N LEU A 832 18.01 -0.33 0.77
CA LEU A 832 18.92 -0.02 -0.33
C LEU A 832 19.99 -1.11 -0.50
N TYR A 833 20.62 -1.53 0.60
CA TYR A 833 21.61 -2.61 0.58
C TYR A 833 21.02 -3.96 0.16
N TYR A 834 19.75 -4.21 0.50
CA TYR A 834 19.05 -5.41 0.09
C TYR A 834 18.71 -5.41 -1.41
N ASN A 835 18.28 -4.27 -1.97
CA ASN A 835 18.05 -4.13 -3.40
C ASN A 835 19.36 -4.30 -4.21
N ASP A 836 20.49 -3.78 -3.70
CA ASP A 836 21.82 -4.00 -4.27
C ASP A 836 22.22 -5.48 -4.31
N LEU A 837 21.77 -6.29 -3.33
CA LEU A 837 21.98 -7.76 -3.33
C LEU A 837 21.06 -8.49 -4.30
N ARG A 838 19.76 -8.12 -4.37
CA ARG A 838 18.80 -8.67 -5.34
C ARG A 838 19.11 -8.30 -6.79
N GLY A 839 19.92 -7.26 -7.04
CA GLY A 839 20.33 -6.84 -8.38
C GLY A 839 21.35 -7.75 -9.08
N ARG A 840 21.71 -8.90 -8.51
CA ARG A 840 22.62 -9.89 -9.10
C ARG A 840 21.85 -10.91 -9.94
N PRO A 841 22.35 -11.32 -11.13
CA PRO A 841 21.53 -12.04 -12.10
C PRO A 841 21.14 -13.48 -11.70
N ASP A 842 22.00 -14.22 -10.97
CA ASP A 842 21.88 -15.69 -10.86
C ASP A 842 22.03 -16.28 -9.42
N GLY A 843 21.82 -15.49 -8.35
CA GLY A 843 22.16 -15.93 -6.98
C GLY A 843 21.06 -15.86 -5.91
N GLU A 844 20.77 -17.00 -5.25
CA GLU A 844 20.10 -17.00 -3.93
C GLU A 844 21.03 -16.35 -2.90
N VAL A 845 20.59 -15.26 -2.28
CA VAL A 845 21.32 -14.58 -1.20
C VAL A 845 20.73 -14.97 0.15
N VAL A 846 21.51 -15.69 0.95
CA VAL A 846 21.22 -15.98 2.36
C VAL A 846 21.88 -14.91 3.22
N THR A 847 21.18 -14.38 4.21
CA THR A 847 21.79 -13.53 5.25
C THR A 847 21.68 -14.20 6.62
N ALA A 848 22.68 -14.01 7.46
CA ALA A 848 22.62 -14.36 8.88
C ALA A 848 23.12 -13.19 9.74
N MET A 849 22.34 -12.80 10.74
CA MET A 849 22.71 -11.75 11.70
C MET A 849 22.94 -12.41 13.05
N ILE A 850 24.16 -12.28 13.58
CA ILE A 850 24.52 -12.71 14.93
C ILE A 850 24.69 -11.44 15.77
N THR A 851 23.60 -10.97 16.39
CA THR A 851 23.52 -9.63 17.02
C THR A 851 22.84 -9.65 18.39
N GLY A 852 22.66 -8.49 19.02
CA GLY A 852 21.81 -8.38 20.22
C GLY A 852 20.31 -8.56 19.95
N GLY A 853 19.88 -8.63 18.69
CA GLY A 853 18.48 -8.80 18.29
C GLY A 853 17.57 -7.61 18.61
N PRO A 854 16.23 -7.75 18.52
CA PRO A 854 15.30 -6.62 18.61
C PRO A 854 15.16 -5.99 20.00
N THR A 855 15.74 -6.60 21.05
CA THR A 855 15.67 -6.09 22.44
C THR A 855 17.01 -6.03 23.17
N GLY A 856 18.12 -6.38 22.50
CA GLY A 856 19.41 -6.58 23.15
C GLY A 856 19.46 -7.87 23.98
N CYS A 857 20.66 -8.32 24.33
CA CYS A 857 20.87 -9.54 25.13
C CYS A 857 22.02 -9.40 26.14
N PHE A 858 22.04 -10.27 27.15
CA PHE A 858 23.09 -10.29 28.19
C PHE A 858 23.98 -11.53 28.07
N ARG A 859 25.29 -11.32 28.01
CA ARG A 859 26.31 -12.37 27.94
C ARG A 859 26.54 -13.02 29.31
N ARG A 860 27.11 -14.24 29.32
CA ARG A 860 27.40 -15.00 30.57
C ARG A 860 28.44 -14.31 31.48
N ASN A 861 29.26 -13.41 30.94
CA ASN A 861 30.22 -12.59 31.69
C ASN A 861 29.58 -11.34 32.35
N GLY A 862 28.32 -11.02 32.03
CA GLY A 862 27.58 -9.87 32.55
C GLY A 862 27.63 -8.60 31.69
N SER A 863 28.30 -8.60 30.53
CA SER A 863 28.16 -7.52 29.55
C SER A 863 26.86 -7.67 28.74
N GLN A 864 26.48 -6.60 28.03
CA GLN A 864 25.26 -6.51 27.23
C GLN A 864 25.62 -6.29 25.76
N ALA A 865 24.87 -6.91 24.85
CA ALA A 865 24.77 -6.49 23.45
C ALA A 865 23.52 -5.62 23.29
N LEU A 866 23.61 -4.54 22.52
CA LEU A 866 22.54 -3.57 22.32
C LEU A 866 21.44 -4.10 21.38
N PRO A 867 20.23 -3.52 21.38
CA PRO A 867 19.23 -3.81 20.36
C PRO A 867 19.75 -3.43 18.97
N ALA A 868 19.46 -4.26 17.97
CA ALA A 868 19.99 -4.15 16.60
C ALA A 868 18.89 -4.00 15.52
N PRO A 869 18.02 -2.96 15.58
CA PRO A 869 16.85 -2.83 14.70
C PRO A 869 17.17 -2.68 13.20
N GLU A 870 18.27 -2.04 12.79
CA GLU A 870 18.61 -1.93 11.36
C GLU A 870 19.11 -3.29 10.81
N TYR A 871 19.91 -4.05 11.59
CA TYR A 871 20.26 -5.43 11.22
C TYR A 871 19.06 -6.38 11.23
N GLU A 872 18.12 -6.25 12.18
CA GLU A 872 16.86 -7.03 12.18
C GLU A 872 16.02 -6.69 10.95
N THR A 873 15.86 -5.40 10.61
CA THR A 873 15.16 -4.95 9.40
C THR A 873 15.80 -5.52 8.13
N PHE A 874 17.15 -5.54 8.06
CA PHE A 874 17.88 -6.15 6.94
C PHE A 874 17.63 -7.66 6.83
N LYS A 875 17.61 -8.37 7.97
CA LYS A 875 17.33 -9.81 8.08
C LYS A 875 15.88 -10.16 7.71
N ASP A 876 14.91 -9.32 8.07
CA ASP A 876 13.50 -9.49 7.71
C ASP A 876 13.30 -9.29 6.20
N LEU A 877 13.88 -8.23 5.62
CA LEU A 877 13.82 -7.95 4.18
C LEU A 877 14.33 -9.12 3.33
N SER A 878 15.46 -9.73 3.71
CA SER A 878 16.03 -10.90 3.04
C SER A 878 15.35 -12.23 3.40
N GLY A 879 14.57 -12.28 4.49
CA GLY A 879 14.04 -13.51 5.08
C GLY A 879 15.16 -14.46 5.52
N GLY A 880 16.23 -13.90 6.09
CA GLY A 880 17.41 -14.62 6.58
C GLY A 880 17.25 -15.15 8.01
N VAL A 881 18.37 -15.51 8.63
CA VAL A 881 18.42 -16.07 10.00
C VAL A 881 18.93 -15.03 11.00
N GLY A 882 18.18 -14.81 12.09
CA GLY A 882 18.60 -14.02 13.23
C GLY A 882 19.01 -14.93 14.40
N GLU A 883 20.17 -14.69 14.97
CA GLU A 883 20.73 -15.42 16.11
C GLU A 883 21.21 -14.41 17.17
N LEU A 884 20.93 -14.67 18.45
CA LEU A 884 21.39 -13.78 19.52
C LEU A 884 22.85 -14.06 19.86
N ILE A 885 23.72 -13.06 19.76
CA ILE A 885 25.17 -13.16 20.01
C ILE A 885 25.51 -13.68 21.42
N CYS A 886 24.61 -13.47 22.39
CA CYS A 886 24.74 -13.95 23.77
C CYS A 886 24.40 -15.45 23.98
N SER A 887 24.08 -16.21 22.94
CA SER A 887 23.55 -17.58 23.00
C SER A 887 24.61 -18.65 23.29
N ASP A 888 24.37 -19.90 22.87
CA ASP A 888 25.39 -20.94 22.82
C ASP A 888 25.99 -20.98 21.42
N TRP A 889 27.19 -20.41 21.27
CA TRP A 889 27.90 -20.26 20.00
C TRP A 889 28.06 -21.56 19.21
N ALA A 890 28.10 -22.72 19.88
CA ALA A 890 28.16 -24.01 19.21
C ALA A 890 26.84 -24.40 18.51
N GLN A 891 25.69 -23.93 19.03
CA GLN A 891 24.38 -24.09 18.40
C GLN A 891 24.14 -22.98 17.37
N THR A 892 24.45 -21.73 17.69
CA THR A 892 24.29 -20.58 16.78
C THR A 892 25.06 -20.77 15.48
N LEU A 893 26.33 -21.18 15.53
CA LEU A 893 27.08 -21.48 14.30
C LEU A 893 26.62 -22.77 13.59
N ALA A 894 25.98 -23.71 14.29
CA ALA A 894 25.32 -24.84 13.63
C ALA A 894 24.08 -24.38 12.85
N ASN A 895 23.25 -23.52 13.44
CA ASN A 895 22.06 -22.94 12.80
C ASN A 895 22.43 -22.09 11.58
N VAL A 896 23.45 -21.24 11.69
CA VAL A 896 23.97 -20.44 10.57
C VAL A 896 24.64 -21.32 9.51
N GLY A 897 25.28 -22.43 9.89
CA GLY A 897 25.80 -23.43 8.96
C GLY A 897 24.70 -24.20 8.22
N ASP A 898 23.59 -24.52 8.90
CA ASP A 898 22.39 -25.08 8.28
C ASP A 898 21.74 -24.07 7.31
N ALA A 899 21.69 -22.78 7.66
CA ALA A 899 21.15 -21.74 6.77
C ALA A 899 22.01 -21.55 5.51
N ALA A 900 23.34 -21.49 5.68
CA ALA A 900 24.30 -21.31 4.59
C ALA A 900 24.31 -22.49 3.61
N PHE A 901 24.32 -23.73 4.13
CA PHE A 901 24.64 -24.93 3.35
C PHE A 901 23.46 -25.89 3.15
N THR A 902 22.21 -25.45 3.36
CA THR A 902 21.00 -26.26 3.09
C THR A 902 19.93 -25.52 2.28
N LEU A 903 19.05 -26.27 1.61
CA LEU A 903 17.96 -25.75 0.78
C LEU A 903 16.93 -24.99 1.63
N ARG A 904 16.41 -23.88 1.09
CA ARG A 904 15.53 -22.95 1.79
C ARG A 904 14.19 -23.61 2.10
N ARG A 905 13.72 -23.44 3.33
CA ARG A 905 12.37 -23.88 3.76
C ARG A 905 11.39 -22.73 3.91
N ALA A 906 11.88 -21.56 4.29
CA ALA A 906 11.06 -20.40 4.64
C ALA A 906 11.26 -19.28 3.62
N PHE A 907 10.18 -18.88 2.94
CA PHE A 907 10.16 -17.90 1.86
C PHE A 907 9.33 -16.69 2.33
N GLY A 908 10.03 -15.58 2.64
CA GLY A 908 9.43 -14.34 3.13
C GLY A 908 8.76 -13.56 2.00
N LEU A 909 7.54 -13.07 2.24
CA LEU A 909 6.68 -12.46 1.23
C LEU A 909 6.83 -10.94 1.18
N SER A 910 6.71 -10.36 -0.01
CA SER A 910 6.96 -8.95 -0.31
C SER A 910 5.95 -7.98 0.32
N ARG A 911 4.79 -8.48 0.77
CA ARG A 911 3.76 -7.75 1.50
C ARG A 911 3.12 -8.65 2.55
N PRO A 912 2.57 -8.10 3.65
CA PRO A 912 1.71 -8.84 4.58
C PRO A 912 0.55 -9.52 3.84
N VAL A 913 0.14 -10.71 4.28
CA VAL A 913 -0.95 -11.50 3.67
C VAL A 913 -2.29 -11.23 4.35
N ASP A 914 -3.37 -11.10 3.58
CA ASP A 914 -4.73 -11.21 4.12
C ASP A 914 -5.05 -12.68 4.46
N THR A 915 -4.95 -13.04 5.73
CA THR A 915 -5.19 -14.42 6.21
C THR A 915 -6.63 -14.90 6.07
N ARG A 916 -7.55 -14.07 5.55
CA ARG A 916 -8.91 -14.48 5.17
C ARG A 916 -8.93 -15.20 3.81
N GLU A 917 -7.90 -15.00 3.00
CA GLU A 917 -7.76 -15.52 1.63
C GLU A 917 -6.72 -16.65 1.54
N PRO A 918 -6.84 -17.60 0.60
CA PRO A 918 -5.91 -18.72 0.49
C PRO A 918 -4.58 -18.31 -0.18
N VAL A 919 -3.48 -18.40 0.55
CA VAL A 919 -2.13 -18.41 -0.03
C VAL A 919 -1.99 -19.64 -0.92
N THR A 920 -1.70 -19.43 -2.20
CA THR A 920 -1.55 -20.49 -3.21
C THR A 920 -0.08 -20.66 -3.56
N VAL A 921 0.55 -21.67 -2.96
CA VAL A 921 1.94 -22.02 -3.25
C VAL A 921 2.02 -23.00 -4.41
N ARG A 922 2.90 -22.74 -5.37
CA ARG A 922 3.26 -23.63 -6.48
C ARG A 922 4.76 -23.90 -6.44
N VAL A 923 5.17 -25.11 -6.80
CA VAL A 923 6.58 -25.50 -6.99
C VAL A 923 6.69 -26.09 -8.39
N ASN A 924 7.58 -25.51 -9.21
CA ASN A 924 7.69 -25.82 -10.65
C ASN A 924 6.34 -25.73 -11.38
N GLY A 925 5.55 -24.70 -11.04
CA GLY A 925 4.21 -24.43 -11.58
C GLY A 925 3.09 -25.35 -11.06
N ALA A 926 3.41 -26.45 -10.37
CA ALA A 926 2.44 -27.36 -9.78
C ALA A 926 2.06 -26.92 -8.35
N THR A 927 0.76 -26.82 -8.05
CA THR A 927 0.27 -26.41 -6.73
C THR A 927 0.75 -27.38 -5.64
N ALA A 928 1.42 -26.85 -4.63
CA ALA A 928 1.89 -27.63 -3.49
C ALA A 928 0.71 -28.05 -2.59
N PRO A 929 0.72 -29.25 -1.99
CA PRO A 929 -0.30 -29.64 -1.02
C PRO A 929 -0.28 -28.73 0.22
N LEU A 930 -1.46 -28.34 0.72
CA LEU A 930 -1.64 -27.59 1.98
C LEU A 930 -1.10 -28.33 3.23
N SER A 931 -0.68 -29.59 3.09
CA SER A 931 -0.01 -30.40 4.11
C SER A 931 1.49 -30.59 3.82
N SER A 932 2.12 -29.63 3.14
CA SER A 932 3.56 -29.60 2.87
C SER A 932 4.20 -28.24 3.18
N TYR A 933 3.38 -27.24 3.49
CA TYR A 933 3.78 -25.92 3.95
C TYR A 933 2.74 -25.34 4.91
N GLY A 934 3.19 -24.49 5.82
CA GLY A 934 2.37 -23.57 6.60
C GLY A 934 2.61 -22.13 6.16
N PHE A 935 1.68 -21.23 6.50
CA PHE A 935 1.92 -19.79 6.48
C PHE A 935 2.16 -19.29 7.91
N ASP A 936 3.29 -18.62 8.10
CA ASP A 936 3.68 -17.95 9.32
C ASP A 936 3.35 -16.46 9.18
N ALA A 937 2.24 -16.06 9.79
CA ALA A 937 1.70 -14.71 9.73
C ALA A 937 2.43 -13.71 10.64
N VAL A 938 3.37 -14.16 11.50
CA VAL A 938 4.15 -13.27 12.37
C VAL A 938 5.43 -12.85 11.65
N GLU A 939 6.12 -13.79 11.01
CA GLU A 939 7.34 -13.53 10.21
C GLU A 939 7.03 -13.46 8.69
N ASN A 940 5.76 -13.20 8.33
CA ASN A 940 5.20 -13.02 6.99
C ASN A 940 5.80 -13.92 5.89
N ARG A 941 5.74 -15.24 6.08
CA ARG A 941 6.47 -16.20 5.24
C ARG A 941 5.74 -17.53 5.07
N VAL A 942 5.97 -18.18 3.94
CA VAL A 942 5.59 -19.59 3.73
C VAL A 942 6.73 -20.49 4.20
N VAL A 943 6.44 -21.49 5.02
CA VAL A 943 7.42 -22.43 5.57
C VAL A 943 7.07 -23.86 5.16
N PHE A 944 7.93 -24.50 4.36
CA PHE A 944 7.77 -25.90 3.95
C PHE A 944 8.25 -26.90 5.01
N ASP A 945 7.48 -27.97 5.22
CA ASP A 945 7.83 -29.10 6.12
C ASP A 945 9.08 -29.86 5.65
N VAL A 946 9.28 -29.90 4.33
CA VAL A 946 10.46 -30.43 3.63
C VAL A 946 10.81 -29.41 2.55
N ALA A 947 12.06 -28.94 2.52
CA ALA A 947 12.51 -27.96 1.54
C ALA A 947 12.15 -28.40 0.10
N PRO A 948 11.70 -27.48 -0.77
CA PRO A 948 11.66 -27.72 -2.21
C PRO A 948 13.00 -28.26 -2.71
N VAL A 949 12.96 -29.06 -3.77
CA VAL A 949 14.20 -29.56 -4.38
C VAL A 949 14.95 -28.43 -5.06
N GLU A 950 16.24 -28.67 -5.24
CA GLU A 950 17.16 -27.82 -6.01
C GLU A 950 16.65 -27.52 -7.41
N GLY A 951 16.91 -26.30 -7.91
CA GLY A 951 16.45 -25.85 -9.23
C GLY A 951 14.92 -25.72 -9.35
N SER A 952 14.21 -25.54 -8.24
CA SER A 952 12.77 -25.32 -8.23
C SER A 952 12.38 -23.83 -8.24
N THR A 953 11.50 -23.46 -9.15
CA THR A 953 10.74 -22.20 -9.07
C THR A 953 9.62 -22.36 -8.04
N ILE A 954 9.70 -21.67 -6.90
CA ILE A 954 8.57 -21.50 -5.97
C ILE A 954 7.82 -20.22 -6.39
N THR A 955 6.53 -20.35 -6.70
CA THR A 955 5.62 -19.22 -6.92
C THR A 955 4.61 -19.17 -5.78
N ILE A 956 4.47 -18.01 -5.13
CA ILE A 956 3.54 -17.80 -4.01
C ILE A 956 2.57 -16.70 -4.40
N GLU A 957 1.34 -17.12 -4.68
CA GLU A 957 0.23 -16.29 -5.14
C GLU A 957 -0.68 -15.99 -3.93
N PHE A 958 -0.81 -14.72 -3.53
CA PHE A 958 -1.55 -14.33 -2.32
C PHE A 958 -2.27 -12.97 -2.46
N THR A 959 -3.30 -12.77 -1.64
CA THR A 959 -3.91 -11.46 -1.43
C THR A 959 -3.07 -10.67 -0.41
N PRO A 960 -2.59 -9.46 -0.74
CA PRO A 960 -1.94 -8.60 0.25
C PRO A 960 -2.98 -8.09 1.27
N ALA A 961 -2.57 -7.97 2.53
CA ALA A 961 -3.39 -7.43 3.61
C ALA A 961 -3.74 -5.95 3.37
N CYS A 962 -4.78 -5.50 4.07
CA CYS A 962 -5.14 -4.10 4.17
C CYS A 962 -3.97 -3.28 4.76
N SER A 963 -3.63 -2.17 4.11
CA SER A 963 -2.53 -1.25 4.45
C SER A 963 -2.96 -0.09 5.34
#